data_AF-A0A8T9CEE4-F1
#
_entry.id   AF-A0A8T9CEE4-F1
#
_cell.length_a   1.000
_cell.length_b   1.000
_cell.length_c   1.000
_cell.angle_alpha   90.00
_cell.angle_beta   90.00
_cell.angle_gamma   90.00
#
_symmetry.space_group_name_H-M   'P 1'
#
loop_
_entity.id
_entity.type
_entity.pdbx_description
1 polymer ?
#
loop_
_entity_poly.entity_id
_entity_poly.type
_entity_poly.pdbx_seq_one_letter_code
_entity_poly.pdbx_strand_id
1 'polypeptide(L)'
;METGGEIKWGAAQNIVQNPAGLKVLLSGSLRASIVAIVMITAAWVVSQTLYNWTDSFVSNAVTAFVGPRLKMEFALTEELIGASTNSNSDFDYHSLCTDEEEMSGAVTEWNDLPAFLIKYRRPTQHSRWLTRAKFLTPIIMVSILLAVRPRHFPFSHMSGSIPFTLIELWIGNAAEVCQAGFSTEFPPFPLPDLLDTAFWERADHKFPGWTPTGIPFDNETSQRPHLQRPTWLPEQKMKGFGRWYNESDESDSVNEDLFAGVNYDPRNDPLKISNMNQDLLESLAKTLENHKVAIRHVVLLSLESTRKDVFPFKKDSHLHKQIMKTHTSNENRAKANFELSKLTRNAELLTGESSGLGEGDMDFSSARPGSWRNLRKDMGGINIVGASTGSTSSLKSIIGSHCGVQPLPVDFTVEVGRQIYQPCLPNILNLFNHNKHPQAQEHQSKAKGSVSENVKSMSWKSVYLQSITDQYDHQDRLNQNMGLDEVIVKNTLSNPSSKHYPPSEKESNYFGYPETQLKPYLKDLFRQAEEKNQRLFLSHLTGSTHHPWNTPEAFGETVDYLRQSHWGGEHPLNRYLNTIKYADGWIGEIMDLLEEMDVAEETLVVMVGDHGWAFQEDSHARGTFENGHISNLRVPLLFHHPALPRIQLELNATSLSIVPTILDLLTQTESLNEEDAEIASSLTHQYEGQSLIRPFVRERNGRQQWNVGVLNAGGAVLSVSSAAVPYRLVLPVCKNGVYRFTDNLLDPHEQDPLEENNIEELVNSVARKYGVATTDDPATWVVDAEKVGKWWGVEMRRRWRYGGAALQNDRKPAEMAGLGKVKKEHWWNT
;
A
#
# COMPACT_ATOMS: atom_id res chain seq x y z
N MET A 1 1.24 -25.05 4.03
CA MET A 1 0.89 -23.72 4.59
C MET A 1 1.29 -23.73 6.06
N GLU A 2 2.52 -23.35 6.36
CA GLU A 2 2.89 -22.91 7.70
C GLU A 2 2.84 -21.38 7.66
N THR A 3 1.80 -20.81 8.24
CA THR A 3 1.71 -19.37 8.52
C THR A 3 2.68 -19.06 9.65
N GLY A 4 3.96 -18.90 9.33
CA GLY A 4 5.01 -18.44 10.25
C GLY A 4 4.94 -16.94 10.53
N GLY A 5 3.74 -16.41 10.76
CA GLY A 5 3.58 -15.09 11.36
C GLY A 5 3.67 -15.25 12.86
N GLU A 6 4.73 -14.72 13.48
CA GLU A 6 4.69 -14.43 14.92
C GLU A 6 3.38 -13.72 15.23
N ILE A 7 2.72 -14.10 16.32
CA ILE A 7 1.57 -13.36 16.83
C ILE A 7 2.07 -11.96 17.19
N LYS A 8 1.90 -11.01 16.27
CA LYS A 8 2.10 -9.59 16.56
C LYS A 8 1.05 -9.22 17.61
N TRP A 9 1.50 -8.93 18.83
CA TRP A 9 0.62 -8.61 19.96
C TRP A 9 -0.35 -7.43 19.70
N GLY A 10 -0.12 -6.63 18.66
CA GLY A 10 -1.06 -5.63 18.15
C GLY A 10 -2.36 -6.20 17.55
N ALA A 11 -2.44 -7.51 17.27
CA ALA A 11 -3.65 -8.20 16.80
C ALA A 11 -4.47 -8.85 17.94
N ALA A 12 -4.03 -8.71 19.21
CA ALA A 12 -4.64 -9.39 20.35
C ALA A 12 -6.07 -8.91 20.67
N GLN A 13 -6.48 -7.71 20.22
CA GLN A 13 -7.85 -7.19 20.40
C GLN A 13 -8.90 -8.13 19.77
N ASN A 14 -8.58 -8.67 18.60
CA ASN A 14 -9.47 -9.57 17.86
C ASN A 14 -9.58 -10.97 18.50
N ILE A 15 -8.60 -11.36 19.31
CA ILE A 15 -8.63 -12.65 20.03
C ILE A 15 -9.60 -12.57 21.21
N VAL A 16 -9.75 -11.40 21.83
CA VAL A 16 -10.67 -11.17 22.96
C VAL A 16 -12.13 -11.05 22.49
N GLN A 17 -12.38 -10.51 21.30
CA GLN A 17 -13.73 -10.30 20.77
C GLN A 17 -14.31 -11.52 20.00
N ASN A 18 -13.49 -12.49 19.61
CA ASN A 18 -13.93 -13.69 18.89
C ASN A 18 -14.13 -14.88 19.85
N PRO A 19 -15.29 -15.58 19.87
CA PRO A 19 -15.52 -16.74 20.74
C PRO A 19 -14.51 -17.88 20.57
N ALA A 20 -14.00 -18.10 19.35
CA ALA A 20 -12.96 -19.09 19.07
C ALA A 20 -11.58 -18.61 19.52
N GLY A 21 -11.30 -17.31 19.36
CA GLY A 21 -10.10 -16.66 19.88
C GLY A 21 -10.05 -16.70 21.40
N LEU A 22 -11.17 -16.39 22.06
CA LEU A 22 -11.33 -16.48 23.50
C LEU A 22 -11.17 -17.92 23.98
N LYS A 23 -11.66 -18.91 23.22
CA LYS A 23 -11.46 -20.33 23.54
C LYS A 23 -9.99 -20.75 23.43
N VAL A 24 -9.22 -20.19 22.50
CA VAL A 24 -7.76 -20.39 22.39
C VAL A 24 -7.02 -19.67 23.51
N LEU A 25 -7.37 -18.42 23.80
CA LEU A 25 -6.77 -17.60 24.85
C LEU A 25 -7.08 -18.16 26.25
N LEU A 26 -8.27 -18.72 26.44
CA LEU A 26 -8.70 -19.42 27.65
C LEU A 26 -8.39 -20.93 27.62
N SER A 27 -7.83 -21.49 26.54
CA SER A 27 -7.50 -22.93 26.49
C SER A 27 -6.43 -23.31 27.52
N GLY A 28 -5.61 -22.34 27.93
CA GLY A 28 -4.68 -22.45 29.05
C GLY A 28 -5.23 -21.98 30.40
N SER A 29 -6.42 -21.37 30.45
CA SER A 29 -6.97 -20.71 31.65
C SER A 29 -7.18 -21.66 32.82
N LEU A 30 -7.53 -22.93 32.56
CA LEU A 30 -7.66 -23.93 33.62
C LEU A 30 -6.29 -24.23 34.26
N ARG A 31 -5.24 -24.40 33.45
CA ARG A 31 -3.87 -24.61 33.94
C ARG A 31 -3.34 -23.35 34.63
N ALA A 32 -3.60 -22.17 34.07
CA ALA A 32 -3.23 -20.90 34.65
C ALA A 32 -3.97 -20.61 35.96
N SER A 33 -5.25 -20.99 36.07
CA SER A 33 -6.03 -20.87 37.31
C SER A 33 -5.55 -21.86 38.37
N ILE A 34 -5.21 -23.09 37.99
CA ILE A 34 -4.58 -24.06 38.90
C ILE A 34 -3.23 -23.52 39.39
N VAL A 35 -2.39 -22.99 38.49
CA VAL A 35 -1.11 -22.37 38.85
C VAL A 35 -1.32 -21.13 39.71
N ALA A 36 -2.30 -20.29 39.42
CA ALA A 36 -2.64 -19.11 40.19
C ALA A 36 -3.14 -19.49 41.59
N ILE A 37 -3.98 -20.52 41.72
CA ILE A 37 -4.41 -21.05 43.02
C ILE A 37 -3.21 -21.62 43.77
N VAL A 38 -2.34 -22.39 43.12
CA VAL A 38 -1.10 -22.90 43.74
C VAL A 38 -0.19 -21.75 44.17
N MET A 39 -0.05 -20.70 43.35
CA MET A 39 0.75 -19.52 43.66
C MET A 39 0.12 -18.67 44.76
N ILE A 40 -1.20 -18.51 44.81
CA ILE A 40 -1.90 -17.79 45.88
C ILE A 40 -1.82 -18.58 47.18
N THR A 41 -1.95 -19.91 47.11
CA THR A 41 -1.83 -20.78 48.29
C THR A 41 -0.38 -20.80 48.78
N ALA A 42 0.59 -20.90 47.88
CA ALA A 42 2.01 -20.80 48.20
C ALA A 42 2.37 -19.40 48.69
N ALA A 43 1.86 -18.34 48.08
CA ALA A 43 2.06 -16.97 48.51
C ALA A 43 1.40 -16.74 49.88
N TRP A 44 0.24 -17.33 50.16
CA TRP A 44 -0.41 -17.25 51.47
C TRP A 44 0.40 -17.99 52.54
N VAL A 45 0.85 -19.22 52.25
CA VAL A 45 1.71 -20.01 53.15
C VAL A 45 3.07 -19.34 53.39
N VAL A 46 3.66 -18.79 52.34
CA VAL A 46 4.95 -18.11 52.41
C VAL A 46 4.78 -16.66 52.87
N SER A 47 3.58 -16.06 52.83
CA SER A 47 3.36 -14.63 53.11
C SER A 47 3.80 -14.28 54.52
N GLN A 48 3.55 -15.13 55.52
CA GLN A 48 4.03 -14.91 56.88
C GLN A 48 5.58 -14.89 56.92
N THR A 49 6.20 -15.83 56.22
CA THR A 49 7.67 -15.99 56.16
C THR A 49 8.31 -14.87 55.34
N LEU A 50 7.72 -14.50 54.21
CA LEU A 50 8.10 -13.39 53.35
C LEU A 50 7.86 -12.06 54.06
N TYR A 51 6.76 -11.89 54.79
CA TYR A 51 6.49 -10.71 55.59
C TYR A 51 7.54 -10.60 56.70
N ASN A 52 7.82 -11.67 57.44
CA ASN A 52 8.88 -11.67 58.45
C ASN A 52 10.27 -11.44 57.83
N TRP A 53 10.51 -11.94 56.62
CA TRP A 53 11.77 -11.73 55.90
C TRP A 53 11.87 -10.32 55.33
N THR A 54 10.77 -9.74 54.84
CA THR A 54 10.66 -8.40 54.28
C THR A 54 10.69 -7.37 55.40
N ASP A 55 10.03 -7.62 56.52
CA ASP A 55 10.11 -6.85 57.75
C ASP A 55 11.55 -6.88 58.29
N SER A 56 12.18 -8.06 58.35
CA SER A 56 13.60 -8.16 58.71
C SER A 56 14.49 -7.45 57.69
N PHE A 57 14.21 -7.54 56.39
CA PHE A 57 14.98 -6.90 55.31
C PHE A 57 14.84 -5.38 55.32
N VAL A 58 13.62 -4.86 55.51
CA VAL A 58 13.29 -3.43 55.62
C VAL A 58 13.85 -2.89 56.93
N SER A 59 13.67 -3.58 58.06
CA SER A 59 14.30 -3.25 59.34
C SER A 59 15.83 -3.22 59.24
N ASN A 60 16.44 -4.19 58.55
CA ASN A 60 17.88 -4.24 58.30
C ASN A 60 18.37 -3.16 57.32
N ALA A 61 17.57 -2.81 56.31
CA ALA A 61 17.86 -1.72 55.37
C ALA A 61 17.76 -0.36 56.07
N VAL A 62 16.68 -0.12 56.81
CA VAL A 62 16.48 1.06 57.65
C VAL A 62 17.60 1.20 58.66
N THR A 63 18.00 0.14 59.38
CA THR A 63 19.14 0.20 60.32
C THR A 63 20.51 0.32 59.63
N ALA A 64 20.64 -0.06 58.36
CA ALA A 64 21.86 0.12 57.58
C ALA A 64 22.02 1.55 57.01
N PHE A 65 20.92 2.27 56.78
CA PHE A 65 20.90 3.61 56.16
C PHE A 65 20.47 4.75 57.09
N VAL A 66 19.74 4.47 58.17
CA VAL A 66 19.22 5.48 59.11
C VAL A 66 20.08 5.52 60.38
N GLY A 67 20.71 6.68 60.62
CA GLY A 67 21.49 6.93 61.85
C GLY A 67 20.62 7.00 63.12
N PRO A 68 21.21 6.90 64.32
CA PRO A 68 20.51 6.71 65.59
C PRO A 68 19.49 7.80 65.97
N ARG A 69 19.41 8.92 65.25
CA ARG A 69 18.47 10.03 65.55
C ARG A 69 17.00 9.75 65.18
N LEU A 70 16.74 8.97 64.12
CA LEU A 70 15.37 8.69 63.64
C LEU A 70 14.69 7.54 64.40
N LYS A 71 15.42 6.79 65.24
CA LYS A 71 14.85 5.74 66.10
C LYS A 71 13.99 6.28 67.25
N MET A 72 14.18 7.54 67.63
CA MET A 72 13.46 8.14 68.75
C MET A 72 12.07 8.65 68.34
N GLU A 73 11.90 9.13 67.11
CA GLU A 73 10.61 9.65 66.61
C GLU A 73 9.59 8.55 66.29
N PHE A 74 10.04 7.38 65.82
CA PHE A 74 9.13 6.25 65.50
C PHE A 74 8.60 5.52 66.74
N ALA A 75 9.38 5.47 67.83
CA ALA A 75 8.94 4.83 69.07
C ALA A 75 7.87 5.68 69.80
N LEU A 76 7.95 7.01 69.68
CA LEU A 76 6.97 7.94 70.26
C LEU A 76 5.61 7.87 69.55
N THR A 77 5.57 7.57 68.26
CA THR A 77 4.32 7.49 67.49
C THR A 77 3.53 6.20 67.75
N GLU A 78 4.19 5.07 68.05
CA GLU A 78 3.49 3.82 68.39
C GLU A 78 2.79 3.88 69.76
N GLU A 79 3.39 4.53 70.76
CA GLU A 79 2.76 4.69 72.09
C GLU A 79 1.54 5.62 72.06
N LEU A 80 1.58 6.68 71.25
CA LEU A 80 0.47 7.63 71.10
C LEU A 80 -0.75 7.04 70.38
N ILE A 81 -0.54 6.06 69.49
CA ILE A 81 -1.62 5.41 68.74
C ILE A 81 -2.24 4.25 69.55
N GLY A 82 -1.46 3.59 70.39
CA GLY A 82 -1.93 2.49 71.26
C GLY A 82 -2.84 2.93 72.42
N ALA A 83 -2.71 4.18 72.89
CA ALA A 83 -3.52 4.70 73.99
C ALA A 83 -4.93 5.19 73.55
N SER A 84 -5.15 5.38 72.25
CA SER A 84 -6.40 5.95 71.70
C SER A 84 -7.54 4.93 71.51
N THR A 85 -7.31 3.63 71.67
CA THR A 85 -8.28 2.58 71.30
C THR A 85 -8.96 1.86 72.46
N ASN A 86 -8.71 2.26 73.72
CA ASN A 86 -9.35 1.66 74.90
C ASN A 86 -10.00 2.72 75.82
N SER A 87 -11.12 3.30 75.40
CA SER A 87 -12.18 3.77 76.32
C SER A 87 -13.48 4.06 75.56
N ASN A 88 -14.43 3.12 75.62
CA ASN A 88 -15.84 3.36 75.34
C ASN A 88 -16.60 3.27 76.66
N SER A 89 -17.07 4.39 77.20
CA SER A 89 -18.26 4.45 78.06
C SER A 89 -18.77 5.88 78.17
N ASP A 90 -20.06 6.03 77.89
CA ASP A 90 -20.96 7.17 78.08
C ASP A 90 -20.53 8.24 79.11
N PHE A 91 -20.58 9.53 78.75
CA PHE A 91 -21.42 10.51 79.46
C PHE A 91 -21.47 11.91 78.80
N ASP A 92 -22.49 12.64 79.23
CA ASP A 92 -23.21 13.78 78.67
C ASP A 92 -22.49 15.15 78.66
N TYR A 93 -23.04 16.06 77.85
CA TYR A 93 -22.64 17.46 77.67
C TYR A 93 -23.03 18.32 78.89
N HIS A 94 -22.07 18.94 79.60
CA HIS A 94 -22.21 20.31 80.16
C HIS A 94 -20.98 20.79 80.97
N SER A 95 -20.59 22.05 80.70
CA SER A 95 -20.35 23.11 81.70
C SER A 95 -18.99 23.27 82.42
N LEU A 96 -18.41 24.47 82.21
CA LEU A 96 -17.68 25.36 83.15
C LEU A 96 -16.31 24.87 83.70
N CYS A 97 -15.20 25.49 83.30
CA CYS A 97 -14.54 26.69 83.90
C CYS A 97 -13.85 26.42 85.25
N THR A 98 -12.67 27.05 85.42
CA THR A 98 -11.86 27.23 86.67
C THR A 98 -11.18 25.96 87.21
N ASP A 99 -9.98 25.95 87.78
CA ASP A 99 -8.96 26.95 88.07
C ASP A 99 -7.64 26.19 88.37
N GLU A 100 -6.59 26.99 88.52
CA GLU A 100 -5.22 26.66 88.90
C GLU A 100 -5.04 25.94 90.26
N GLU A 101 -3.80 25.48 90.45
CA GLU A 101 -3.02 25.34 91.70
C GLU A 101 -2.56 23.93 92.13
N GLU A 102 -1.23 23.84 92.13
CA GLU A 102 -0.30 23.16 93.04
C GLU A 102 -0.85 22.18 94.09
N MET A 103 -0.19 21.01 94.22
CA MET A 103 0.58 20.73 95.44
C MET A 103 1.56 19.57 95.25
N SER A 104 2.76 19.79 95.79
CA SER A 104 3.87 18.86 95.93
C SER A 104 3.63 17.74 96.95
N GLY A 105 4.35 16.62 96.81
CA GLY A 105 4.90 15.92 97.97
C GLY A 105 4.85 14.38 97.96
N ALA A 106 6.00 13.79 98.33
CA ALA A 106 6.27 12.40 98.74
C ALA A 106 6.51 11.37 97.60
N VAL A 107 7.74 11.03 97.21
CA VAL A 107 8.86 10.36 97.92
C VAL A 107 8.71 8.82 97.96
N THR A 108 9.69 8.17 97.31
CA THR A 108 10.22 6.79 97.46
C THR A 108 9.31 5.59 97.17
N GLU A 109 9.62 4.87 96.08
CA GLU A 109 10.36 3.61 96.13
C GLU A 109 10.69 3.14 94.71
N TRP A 110 11.97 3.22 94.35
CA TRP A 110 12.55 2.56 93.18
C TRP A 110 13.05 1.19 93.64
N ASN A 111 12.38 0.12 93.24
CA ASN A 111 12.96 -1.20 92.97
C ASN A 111 11.82 -2.12 92.53
N ASP A 112 11.61 -2.21 91.21
CA ASP A 112 11.32 -3.46 90.48
C ASP A 112 10.86 -3.11 89.06
N LEU A 113 11.83 -2.99 88.13
CA LEU A 113 11.59 -3.18 86.71
C LEU A 113 12.56 -4.26 86.19
N PRO A 114 12.08 -5.28 85.44
CA PRO A 114 12.94 -6.37 84.97
C PRO A 114 13.99 -5.88 83.96
N ALA A 115 15.15 -6.51 84.02
CA ALA A 115 16.30 -6.32 83.14
C ALA A 115 15.97 -6.56 81.65
N PHE A 116 15.41 -5.56 80.99
CA PHE A 116 15.68 -5.28 79.58
C PHE A 116 16.92 -4.39 79.54
N LEU A 117 17.79 -4.57 78.55
CA LEU A 117 19.08 -3.88 78.33
C LEU A 117 20.32 -4.54 78.96
N ILE A 118 20.96 -5.43 78.19
CA ILE A 118 22.32 -5.26 77.63
C ILE A 118 22.78 -6.60 77.02
N LYS A 119 22.67 -6.72 75.70
CA LYS A 119 23.58 -7.56 74.88
C LYS A 119 23.60 -7.12 73.41
N TYR A 120 23.97 -5.86 73.16
CA TYR A 120 24.23 -5.39 71.78
C TYR A 120 25.68 -5.70 71.39
N ARG A 121 25.86 -6.76 70.58
CA ARG A 121 27.11 -7.09 69.90
C ARG A 121 27.35 -6.04 68.79
N ARG A 122 28.38 -5.19 68.90
CA ARG A 122 28.76 -4.25 67.84
C ARG A 122 29.21 -5.03 66.58
N PRO A 123 28.57 -4.88 65.41
CA PRO A 123 29.09 -5.40 64.16
C PRO A 123 30.29 -4.55 63.70
N THR A 124 31.36 -5.20 63.23
CA THR A 124 32.55 -4.52 62.69
C THR A 124 32.20 -3.73 61.42
N GLN A 125 32.91 -2.62 61.17
CA GLN A 125 32.65 -1.66 60.08
C GLN A 125 32.62 -2.31 58.68
N HIS A 126 33.32 -3.44 58.49
CA HIS A 126 33.30 -4.25 57.27
C HIS A 126 31.91 -4.85 56.95
N SER A 127 31.11 -5.20 57.97
CA SER A 127 29.78 -5.81 57.77
C SER A 127 28.78 -4.81 57.18
N ARG A 128 28.84 -3.53 57.54
CA ARG A 128 27.92 -2.51 57.03
C ARG A 128 28.14 -2.19 55.54
N TRP A 129 29.38 -2.20 55.07
CA TRP A 129 29.69 -1.95 53.66
C TRP A 129 29.28 -3.11 52.76
N LEU A 130 29.53 -4.36 53.18
CA LEU A 130 29.06 -5.56 52.47
C LEU A 130 27.53 -5.62 52.40
N THR A 131 26.84 -5.23 53.46
CA THR A 131 25.38 -5.15 53.47
C THR A 131 24.91 -4.04 52.51
N ARG A 132 25.44 -2.82 52.59
CA ARG A 132 25.09 -1.72 51.67
C ARG A 132 25.39 -2.04 50.20
N ALA A 133 26.51 -2.70 49.91
CA ALA A 133 26.85 -3.16 48.57
C ALA A 133 25.80 -4.15 48.04
N LYS A 134 25.34 -5.11 48.85
CA LYS A 134 24.28 -6.05 48.46
C LYS A 134 22.95 -5.36 48.11
N PHE A 135 22.63 -4.23 48.74
CA PHE A 135 21.42 -3.45 48.43
C PHE A 135 21.60 -2.48 47.25
N LEU A 136 22.81 -1.95 47.04
CA LEU A 136 23.11 -1.02 45.95
C LEU A 136 23.36 -1.74 44.63
N THR A 137 23.90 -2.97 44.63
CA THR A 137 24.22 -3.70 43.39
C THR A 137 23.02 -3.91 42.47
N PRO A 138 21.83 -4.35 42.93
CA PRO A 138 20.66 -4.47 42.06
C PRO A 138 20.18 -3.12 41.53
N ILE A 139 20.21 -2.07 42.37
CA ILE A 139 19.77 -0.72 41.99
C ILE A 139 20.71 -0.11 40.95
N ILE A 140 22.03 -0.25 41.17
CA ILE A 140 23.06 0.19 40.23
C ILE A 140 22.98 -0.62 38.94
N MET A 141 22.80 -1.94 39.02
CA MET A 141 22.65 -2.78 37.84
C MET A 141 21.41 -2.41 37.03
N VAL A 142 20.25 -2.22 37.67
CA VAL A 142 19.03 -1.76 36.99
C VAL A 142 19.21 -0.35 36.42
N SER A 143 19.87 0.56 37.13
CA SER A 143 20.14 1.92 36.64
C SER A 143 21.09 1.93 35.44
N ILE A 144 22.14 1.10 35.46
CA ILE A 144 23.06 0.91 34.32
C ILE A 144 22.31 0.27 33.16
N LEU A 145 21.50 -0.75 33.40
CA LEU A 145 20.68 -1.38 32.36
C LEU A 145 19.70 -0.38 31.76
N LEU A 146 19.07 0.49 32.55
CA LEU A 146 18.17 1.54 32.05
C LEU A 146 18.90 2.67 31.32
N ALA A 147 20.15 2.98 31.68
CA ALA A 147 20.96 4.02 31.05
C ALA A 147 21.64 3.56 29.76
N VAL A 148 22.09 2.31 29.69
CA VAL A 148 22.74 1.70 28.52
C VAL A 148 21.72 1.13 27.54
N ARG A 149 20.45 0.98 27.97
CA ARG A 149 19.38 0.46 27.13
C ARG A 149 19.04 1.40 25.97
N PRO A 150 18.97 0.88 24.73
CA PRO A 150 18.42 1.58 23.58
C PRO A 150 16.98 2.08 23.87
N ARG A 151 16.74 3.38 23.72
CA ARG A 151 15.40 3.98 23.89
C ARG A 151 14.54 3.96 22.61
N HIS A 152 15.13 3.56 21.50
CA HIS A 152 14.47 3.46 20.21
C HIS A 152 13.76 2.10 20.03
N PHE A 153 12.87 2.04 19.05
CA PHE A 153 12.25 0.80 18.58
C PHE A 153 13.32 -0.27 18.23
N PRO A 154 13.10 -1.57 18.52
CA PRO A 154 11.93 -2.19 19.16
C PRO A 154 12.01 -2.26 20.70
N PHE A 155 13.10 -1.73 21.29
CA PHE A 155 13.44 -2.02 22.68
C PHE A 155 12.47 -1.37 23.67
N SER A 156 12.01 -0.13 23.45
CA SER A 156 11.04 0.55 24.31
C SER A 156 9.71 -0.22 24.44
N HIS A 157 9.22 -0.80 23.34
CA HIS A 157 7.98 -1.57 23.27
C HIS A 157 8.03 -2.86 24.11
N MET A 158 9.14 -3.61 24.05
CA MET A 158 9.30 -4.88 24.79
C MET A 158 9.18 -4.77 26.33
N SER A 159 9.30 -3.56 26.91
CA SER A 159 9.07 -3.37 28.35
C SER A 159 7.66 -2.93 28.73
N GLY A 160 6.88 -2.37 27.80
CA GLY A 160 5.48 -2.00 28.04
C GLY A 160 4.51 -3.17 27.80
N SER A 161 4.99 -4.22 27.14
CA SER A 161 4.19 -5.18 26.39
C SER A 161 3.47 -6.27 27.20
N ILE A 162 3.39 -6.20 28.53
CA ILE A 162 2.57 -7.17 29.30
C ILE A 162 1.40 -6.49 30.04
N PRO A 163 1.58 -5.43 30.85
CA PRO A 163 0.45 -4.83 31.57
C PRO A 163 -0.37 -3.86 30.70
N PHE A 164 0.30 -3.03 29.90
CA PHE A 164 -0.33 -1.90 29.20
C PHE A 164 -0.97 -2.32 27.87
N THR A 165 -0.31 -3.18 27.11
CA THR A 165 -0.89 -3.80 25.89
C THR A 165 -2.18 -4.55 26.20
N LEU A 166 -2.28 -5.24 27.35
CA LEU A 166 -3.50 -5.94 27.76
C LEU A 166 -4.63 -4.96 28.10
N ILE A 167 -4.33 -3.79 28.68
CA ILE A 167 -5.31 -2.76 29.01
C ILE A 167 -5.75 -1.99 27.75
N GLU A 168 -4.83 -1.70 26.83
CA GLU A 168 -5.13 -1.11 25.52
C GLU A 168 -6.06 -2.01 24.68
N LEU A 169 -6.11 -3.33 24.92
CA LEU A 169 -7.10 -4.21 24.29
C LEU A 169 -8.54 -3.83 24.61
N TRP A 170 -8.78 -3.16 25.75
CA TRP A 170 -10.11 -2.81 26.23
C TRP A 170 -10.50 -1.35 25.97
N ILE A 171 -9.59 -0.52 25.44
CA ILE A 171 -9.76 0.94 25.27
C ILE A 171 -9.92 1.33 23.77
N GLY A 172 -9.89 0.37 22.85
CA GLY A 172 -9.73 0.59 21.40
C GLY A 172 -10.66 1.62 20.75
N ASN A 173 -10.08 2.74 20.30
CA ASN A 173 -10.68 3.61 19.29
C ASN A 173 -10.09 3.22 17.92
N ALA A 174 -10.77 2.34 17.18
CA ALA A 174 -10.46 2.18 15.76
C ALA A 174 -10.74 3.50 15.04
N ALA A 175 -9.82 3.97 14.21
CA ALA A 175 -9.99 5.22 13.46
C ALA A 175 -11.31 5.21 12.67
N GLU A 176 -11.98 6.35 12.57
CA GLU A 176 -13.28 6.50 11.88
C GLU A 176 -13.25 5.97 10.44
N VAL A 177 -12.07 6.05 9.79
CA VAL A 177 -11.76 5.50 8.45
C VAL A 177 -11.93 3.98 8.35
N CYS A 178 -12.16 3.27 9.46
CA CYS A 178 -12.12 1.82 9.53
C CYS A 178 -13.47 1.19 9.89
N GLN A 179 -14.30 1.92 10.61
CA GLN A 179 -15.59 1.44 11.08
C GLN A 179 -16.63 1.43 9.95
N ALA A 180 -17.65 0.57 10.09
CA ALA A 180 -18.85 0.60 9.25
C ALA A 180 -19.83 1.66 9.75
N GLY A 181 -20.58 2.28 8.84
CA GLY A 181 -21.52 3.36 9.18
C GLY A 181 -20.78 4.69 9.36
N PHE A 182 -20.48 5.33 8.23
CA PHE A 182 -19.79 6.62 8.23
C PHE A 182 -20.72 7.75 8.68
N SER A 183 -20.16 8.75 9.38
CA SER A 183 -20.82 10.03 9.61
C SER A 183 -21.14 10.71 8.28
N THR A 184 -22.26 11.43 8.18
CA THR A 184 -22.61 12.24 6.99
C THR A 184 -21.70 13.45 6.81
N GLU A 185 -20.89 13.79 7.81
CA GLU A 185 -19.94 14.90 7.79
C GLU A 185 -18.57 14.42 7.30
N PHE A 186 -18.23 14.75 6.05
CA PHE A 186 -16.90 14.49 5.50
C PHE A 186 -15.92 15.57 5.99
N PRO A 187 -14.73 15.19 6.53
CA PRO A 187 -13.76 16.16 7.00
C PRO A 187 -13.24 17.03 5.85
N PRO A 188 -13.05 18.35 6.07
CA PRO A 188 -12.45 19.23 5.07
C PRO A 188 -11.00 18.82 4.78
N PHE A 189 -10.47 19.30 3.64
CA PHE A 189 -9.08 19.08 3.29
C PHE A 189 -8.16 19.67 4.38
N PRO A 190 -7.15 18.93 4.87
CA PRO A 190 -6.40 19.30 6.07
C PRO A 190 -5.37 20.42 5.88
N LEU A 191 -5.15 20.88 4.64
CA LEU A 191 -4.26 22.00 4.32
C LEU A 191 -5.07 23.13 3.66
N PRO A 192 -5.95 23.83 4.43
CA PRO A 192 -6.91 24.78 3.87
C PRO A 192 -6.25 26.00 3.23
N ASP A 193 -5.06 26.41 3.70
CA ASP A 193 -4.31 27.54 3.14
C ASP A 193 -3.95 27.33 1.66
N LEU A 194 -3.83 26.07 1.23
CA LEU A 194 -3.57 25.70 -0.16
C LEU A 194 -4.80 25.81 -1.08
N LEU A 195 -5.99 26.06 -0.51
CA LEU A 195 -7.26 26.17 -1.22
C LEU A 195 -7.78 27.62 -1.31
N ASP A 196 -6.93 28.60 -0.97
CA ASP A 196 -7.29 30.02 -1.02
C ASP A 196 -7.81 30.41 -2.42
N THR A 197 -8.81 31.29 -2.42
CA THR A 197 -9.40 31.87 -3.64
C THR A 197 -8.38 32.52 -4.58
N ALA A 198 -7.24 33.00 -4.06
CA ALA A 198 -6.13 33.53 -4.84
C ALA A 198 -5.47 32.49 -5.76
N PHE A 199 -5.62 31.20 -5.45
CA PHE A 199 -5.06 30.09 -6.25
C PHE A 199 -6.07 29.45 -7.20
N TRP A 200 -7.30 29.96 -7.27
CA TRP A 200 -8.33 29.40 -8.14
C TRP A 200 -7.99 29.57 -9.62
N GLU A 201 -8.15 28.50 -10.38
CA GLU A 201 -7.91 28.47 -11.82
C GLU A 201 -9.24 28.59 -12.55
N ARG A 202 -9.39 29.62 -13.39
CA ARG A 202 -10.64 29.84 -14.14
C ARG A 202 -10.85 28.75 -15.17
N ALA A 203 -12.12 28.43 -15.42
CA ALA A 203 -12.49 27.57 -16.53
C ALA A 203 -12.13 28.22 -17.86
N ASP A 204 -11.76 27.38 -18.82
CA ASP A 204 -11.57 27.71 -20.24
C ASP A 204 -12.25 26.59 -21.07
N HIS A 205 -12.48 26.80 -22.37
CA HIS A 205 -13.28 25.96 -23.27
C HIS A 205 -13.28 24.45 -22.95
N LYS A 206 -12.11 23.84 -22.71
CA LYS A 206 -11.95 22.41 -22.36
C LYS A 206 -11.56 22.14 -20.91
N PHE A 207 -10.98 23.13 -20.23
CA PHE A 207 -10.54 23.02 -18.83
C PHE A 207 -11.70 23.45 -17.91
N PRO A 208 -12.24 22.55 -17.08
CA PRO A 208 -13.41 22.87 -16.26
C PRO A 208 -13.12 23.89 -15.15
N GLY A 209 -11.87 24.30 -14.95
CA GLY A 209 -11.42 25.15 -13.84
C GLY A 209 -10.99 24.32 -12.63
N TRP A 210 -10.48 25.02 -11.62
CA TRP A 210 -10.15 24.47 -10.31
C TRP A 210 -10.52 25.48 -9.22
N THR A 211 -11.57 25.16 -8.47
CA THR A 211 -12.19 26.02 -7.45
C THR A 211 -12.66 25.15 -6.28
N PRO A 212 -11.74 24.49 -5.54
CA PRO A 212 -12.12 23.64 -4.42
C PRO A 212 -12.77 24.49 -3.33
N THR A 213 -14.05 24.28 -3.09
CA THR A 213 -14.77 24.97 -2.01
C THR A 213 -14.35 24.40 -0.66
N GLY A 214 -13.54 25.14 0.09
CA GLY A 214 -13.13 24.81 1.47
C GLY A 214 -14.16 25.17 2.55
N ILE A 215 -15.42 25.45 2.21
CA ILE A 215 -16.44 25.92 3.17
C ILE A 215 -17.64 24.96 3.15
N PRO A 216 -18.12 24.47 4.30
CA PRO A 216 -19.45 23.87 4.38
C PRO A 216 -20.47 24.98 4.08
N PHE A 217 -21.09 24.95 2.90
CA PHE A 217 -22.10 25.92 2.54
C PHE A 217 -23.29 25.80 3.49
N ASP A 218 -23.69 26.94 4.06
CA ASP A 218 -24.85 27.10 4.94
C ASP A 218 -26.13 26.50 4.34
N ASN A 219 -26.93 25.94 5.24
CA ASN A 219 -28.12 25.12 5.02
C ASN A 219 -29.32 25.78 4.29
N GLU A 220 -29.20 26.96 3.67
CA GLU A 220 -30.38 27.68 3.15
C GLU A 220 -30.47 27.81 1.62
N THR A 221 -29.46 27.38 0.85
CA THR A 221 -29.60 27.20 -0.61
C THR A 221 -28.94 25.90 -1.06
N SER A 222 -29.52 24.79 -0.61
CA SER A 222 -29.06 23.43 -0.83
C SER A 222 -29.23 23.02 -2.30
N GLN A 223 -28.16 23.09 -3.09
CA GLN A 223 -27.76 22.07 -4.07
C GLN A 223 -26.45 22.51 -4.72
N ARG A 224 -25.40 21.68 -4.60
CA ARG A 224 -24.21 21.82 -5.45
C ARG A 224 -24.71 21.78 -6.91
N PRO A 225 -24.26 22.68 -7.80
CA PRO A 225 -24.66 22.59 -9.20
C PRO A 225 -24.27 21.20 -9.72
N HIS A 226 -25.27 20.41 -10.09
CA HIS A 226 -25.07 19.08 -10.63
C HIS A 226 -24.06 19.13 -11.78
N LEU A 227 -23.17 18.13 -11.86
CA LEU A 227 -22.28 17.94 -13.00
C LEU A 227 -23.13 17.96 -14.27
N GLN A 228 -23.01 19.03 -15.05
CA GLN A 228 -23.77 19.16 -16.28
C GLN A 228 -23.30 18.11 -17.27
N ARG A 229 -24.26 17.38 -17.86
CA ARG A 229 -23.99 16.44 -18.94
C ARG A 229 -23.34 17.20 -20.10
N PRO A 230 -22.13 16.83 -20.56
CA PRO A 230 -21.52 17.44 -21.73
C PRO A 230 -22.38 17.18 -22.98
N THR A 231 -22.33 18.10 -23.95
CA THR A 231 -23.11 18.01 -25.19
C THR A 231 -22.75 16.78 -26.02
N TRP A 232 -21.49 16.34 -25.97
CA TRP A 232 -20.99 15.15 -26.67
C TRP A 232 -21.41 13.82 -26.03
N LEU A 233 -21.89 13.83 -24.78
CA LEU A 233 -22.33 12.62 -24.09
C LEU A 233 -23.82 12.38 -24.43
N PRO A 234 -24.23 11.23 -25.00
CA PRO A 234 -25.62 10.99 -25.39
C PRO A 234 -26.64 11.16 -24.25
N GLU A 235 -27.91 11.37 -24.60
CA GLU A 235 -29.00 11.36 -23.61
C GLU A 235 -29.24 9.95 -23.04
N GLN A 236 -29.02 8.92 -23.86
CA GLN A 236 -29.09 7.54 -23.42
C GLN A 236 -27.94 7.23 -22.45
N LYS A 237 -28.27 6.70 -21.28
CA LYS A 237 -27.30 6.32 -20.24
C LYS A 237 -26.25 5.34 -20.79
N MET A 238 -25.01 5.79 -20.81
CA MET A 238 -23.85 4.98 -21.22
C MET A 238 -23.11 4.42 -19.99
N LYS A 239 -22.72 3.15 -20.07
CA LYS A 239 -21.94 2.47 -19.01
C LYS A 239 -20.62 3.22 -18.76
N GLY A 240 -20.26 3.40 -17.49
CA GLY A 240 -19.05 4.14 -17.09
C GLY A 240 -19.20 5.67 -17.05
N PHE A 241 -20.30 6.23 -17.58
CA PHE A 241 -20.57 7.67 -17.59
C PHE A 241 -21.66 8.09 -16.59
N GLY A 242 -22.02 7.23 -15.65
CA GLY A 242 -23.15 7.43 -14.74
C GLY A 242 -23.11 8.74 -13.95
N ARG A 243 -21.92 9.30 -13.64
CA ARG A 243 -21.77 10.54 -12.87
C ARG A 243 -22.37 11.80 -13.51
N TRP A 244 -22.68 11.75 -14.81
CA TRP A 244 -23.31 12.85 -15.57
C TRP A 244 -24.80 12.63 -15.83
N TYR A 245 -25.36 11.49 -15.44
CA TYR A 245 -26.79 11.21 -15.52
C TYR A 245 -27.41 11.37 -14.12
N ASN A 246 -28.62 11.91 -14.05
CA ASN A 246 -29.34 12.03 -12.78
C ASN A 246 -29.77 10.65 -12.28
N GLU A 247 -29.59 10.40 -10.99
CA GLU A 247 -29.85 9.11 -10.32
C GLU A 247 -31.33 8.84 -10.04
N SER A 248 -32.26 9.64 -10.57
CA SER A 248 -33.68 9.55 -10.23
C SER A 248 -34.43 8.33 -10.81
N ASP A 249 -33.77 7.46 -11.58
CA ASP A 249 -34.46 6.43 -12.38
C ASP A 249 -34.16 4.96 -12.02
N GLU A 250 -33.33 4.64 -11.03
CA GLU A 250 -33.13 3.23 -10.63
C GLU A 250 -33.22 3.05 -9.12
N SER A 251 -34.36 2.49 -8.69
CA SER A 251 -34.61 2.05 -7.32
C SER A 251 -33.74 0.84 -6.98
N ASP A 252 -32.65 1.00 -6.23
CA ASP A 252 -32.12 -0.10 -5.43
C ASP A 252 -31.31 0.36 -4.20
N SER A 253 -31.95 0.17 -3.03
CA SER A 253 -31.37 -0.04 -1.69
C SER A 253 -31.21 1.15 -0.72
N VAL A 254 -31.46 0.81 0.55
CA VAL A 254 -31.61 1.61 1.79
C VAL A 254 -30.38 2.48 2.18
N ASN A 255 -29.34 2.55 1.35
CA ASN A 255 -28.12 3.33 1.60
C ASN A 255 -27.92 4.51 0.62
N GLU A 256 -28.79 4.73 -0.36
CA GLU A 256 -28.62 5.80 -1.36
C GLU A 256 -28.79 7.22 -0.78
N ASP A 257 -29.66 7.41 0.21
CA ASP A 257 -29.87 8.74 0.83
C ASP A 257 -28.59 9.32 1.46
N LEU A 258 -27.65 8.45 1.91
CA LEU A 258 -26.36 8.86 2.50
C LEU A 258 -25.34 9.35 1.45
N PHE A 259 -25.47 8.93 0.20
CA PHE A 259 -24.50 9.23 -0.88
C PHE A 259 -25.13 9.96 -2.08
N ALA A 260 -26.38 10.40 -1.96
CA ALA A 260 -27.09 11.16 -2.99
C ALA A 260 -26.26 12.40 -3.41
N GLY A 261 -26.01 12.52 -4.72
CA GLY A 261 -25.24 13.65 -5.28
C GLY A 261 -23.71 13.56 -5.09
N VAL A 262 -23.18 12.44 -4.58
CA VAL A 262 -21.73 12.22 -4.46
C VAL A 262 -21.17 11.76 -5.82
N ASN A 263 -20.68 12.73 -6.60
CA ASN A 263 -19.95 12.51 -7.84
C ASN A 263 -18.55 13.13 -7.77
N TYR A 264 -17.56 12.45 -8.38
CA TYR A 264 -16.23 13.02 -8.54
C TYR A 264 -16.27 14.18 -9.53
N ASP A 265 -15.83 15.35 -9.07
CA ASP A 265 -15.70 16.58 -9.87
C ASP A 265 -14.25 17.10 -9.74
N PRO A 266 -13.48 17.14 -10.84
CA PRO A 266 -12.10 17.60 -10.82
C PRO A 266 -11.92 19.04 -10.34
N ARG A 267 -12.95 19.90 -10.48
CA ARG A 267 -12.89 21.30 -10.04
C ARG A 267 -12.76 21.42 -8.53
N ASN A 268 -13.28 20.42 -7.82
CA ASN A 268 -13.37 20.41 -6.36
C ASN A 268 -12.31 19.51 -5.70
N ASP A 269 -11.47 18.86 -6.49
CA ASP A 269 -10.45 17.95 -5.98
C ASP A 269 -9.21 18.73 -5.52
N PRO A 270 -8.95 18.83 -4.20
CA PRO A 270 -7.82 19.62 -3.69
C PRO A 270 -6.47 19.03 -4.11
N LEU A 271 -6.41 17.73 -4.43
CA LEU A 271 -5.18 17.05 -4.86
C LEU A 271 -4.92 17.17 -6.37
N LYS A 272 -5.88 17.61 -7.17
CA LYS A 272 -5.75 17.63 -8.62
C LYS A 272 -4.77 18.70 -9.09
N ILE A 273 -3.76 18.27 -9.84
CA ILE A 273 -2.87 19.15 -10.61
C ILE A 273 -2.96 18.72 -12.07
N SER A 274 -3.17 19.68 -12.98
CA SER A 274 -3.23 19.41 -14.42
C SER A 274 -2.07 20.06 -15.15
N ASN A 275 -1.48 19.33 -16.10
CA ASN A 275 -0.47 19.81 -17.02
C ASN A 275 -0.96 19.96 -18.46
N MET A 276 -2.29 19.91 -18.69
CA MET A 276 -2.84 20.03 -20.04
C MET A 276 -2.63 21.42 -20.66
N ASN A 277 -2.28 22.42 -19.84
CA ASN A 277 -1.89 23.76 -20.30
C ASN A 277 -0.41 23.87 -20.70
N GLN A 278 0.39 22.81 -20.50
CA GLN A 278 1.78 22.75 -20.93
C GLN A 278 1.85 22.26 -22.38
N ASP A 279 2.89 22.68 -23.10
CA ASP A 279 3.20 22.14 -24.43
C ASP A 279 3.55 20.64 -24.37
N LEU A 280 3.61 20.00 -25.53
CA LEU A 280 4.14 18.65 -25.63
C LEU A 280 5.63 18.64 -25.28
N LEU A 281 6.13 17.50 -24.81
CA LEU A 281 7.57 17.30 -24.65
C LEU A 281 8.27 17.59 -25.98
N GLU A 282 9.33 18.41 -25.94
CA GLU A 282 9.99 18.96 -27.14
C GLU A 282 10.37 17.88 -28.17
N SER A 283 10.93 16.76 -27.71
CA SER A 283 11.31 15.63 -28.56
C SER A 283 10.11 14.96 -29.23
N LEU A 284 8.97 14.91 -28.55
CA LEU A 284 7.72 14.41 -29.11
C LEU A 284 7.13 15.38 -30.12
N ALA A 285 7.04 16.67 -29.77
CA ALA A 285 6.54 17.70 -30.68
C ALA A 285 7.29 17.67 -32.02
N LYS A 286 8.63 17.69 -31.95
CA LYS A 286 9.51 17.59 -33.13
C LYS A 286 9.31 16.30 -33.91
N THR A 287 9.04 15.18 -33.25
CA THR A 287 8.79 13.91 -33.95
C THR A 287 7.46 13.95 -34.69
N LEU A 288 6.40 14.48 -34.07
CA LEU A 288 5.07 14.57 -34.68
C LEU A 288 5.03 15.58 -35.84
N GLU A 289 5.85 16.62 -35.82
CA GLU A 289 6.02 17.55 -36.96
C GLU A 289 6.63 16.89 -38.19
N ASN A 290 7.56 15.94 -37.98
CA ASN A 290 8.35 15.35 -39.06
C ASN A 290 7.85 13.97 -39.52
N HIS A 291 7.19 13.23 -38.63
CA HIS A 291 6.82 11.84 -38.82
C HIS A 291 5.36 11.63 -38.43
N LYS A 292 4.63 10.93 -39.29
CA LYS A 292 3.26 10.54 -39.00
C LYS A 292 3.26 9.31 -38.10
N VAL A 293 2.66 9.43 -36.93
CA VAL A 293 2.42 8.32 -36.01
C VAL A 293 0.94 7.97 -36.09
N ALA A 294 0.59 6.75 -36.46
CA ALA A 294 -0.80 6.32 -36.52
C ALA A 294 -1.03 5.20 -35.50
N ILE A 295 -1.96 5.40 -34.57
CA ILE A 295 -2.27 4.42 -33.52
C ILE A 295 -3.61 3.80 -33.86
N ARG A 296 -3.62 2.64 -34.51
CA ARG A 296 -4.84 1.87 -34.77
C ARG A 296 -5.24 1.03 -33.57
N HIS A 297 -4.28 0.33 -32.96
CA HIS A 297 -4.50 -0.57 -31.83
C HIS A 297 -3.81 -0.05 -30.55
N VAL A 298 -4.34 -0.45 -29.40
CA VAL A 298 -3.72 -0.21 -28.09
C VAL A 298 -3.66 -1.54 -27.35
N VAL A 299 -2.46 -1.94 -26.93
CA VAL A 299 -2.20 -3.15 -26.14
C VAL A 299 -1.72 -2.71 -24.76
N LEU A 300 -2.46 -3.01 -23.70
CA LEU A 300 -2.09 -2.73 -22.32
C LEU A 300 -1.67 -4.02 -21.60
N LEU A 301 -0.38 -4.16 -21.33
CA LEU A 301 0.20 -5.28 -20.59
C LEU A 301 0.36 -4.88 -19.12
N SER A 302 -0.42 -5.54 -18.25
CA SER A 302 -0.26 -5.48 -16.80
C SER A 302 0.68 -6.61 -16.37
N LEU A 303 1.84 -6.24 -15.84
CA LEU A 303 2.91 -7.16 -15.48
C LEU A 303 2.79 -7.51 -14.00
N GLU A 304 2.24 -8.69 -13.73
CA GLU A 304 2.01 -9.23 -12.39
C GLU A 304 3.31 -9.28 -11.57
N SER A 305 3.27 -8.81 -10.33
CA SER A 305 4.36 -8.87 -9.35
C SER A 305 5.74 -8.44 -9.90
N THR A 306 5.77 -7.55 -10.90
CA THR A 306 7.00 -7.16 -11.63
C THR A 306 7.58 -5.86 -11.07
N ARG A 307 8.78 -5.96 -10.47
CA ARG A 307 9.50 -4.81 -9.88
C ARG A 307 10.20 -3.99 -10.97
N LYS A 308 10.37 -2.68 -10.72
CA LYS A 308 11.14 -1.82 -11.64
C LYS A 308 12.61 -2.20 -11.77
N ASP A 309 13.23 -2.72 -10.71
CA ASP A 309 14.67 -3.08 -10.69
C ASP A 309 14.99 -4.41 -11.41
N VAL A 310 13.98 -5.07 -11.96
CA VAL A 310 14.10 -6.19 -12.91
C VAL A 310 13.50 -5.85 -14.28
N PHE A 311 13.23 -4.57 -14.59
CA PHE A 311 12.65 -4.14 -15.86
C PHE A 311 13.33 -2.85 -16.40
N PRO A 312 14.56 -2.96 -16.94
CA PRO A 312 15.41 -4.14 -16.97
C PRO A 312 16.24 -4.32 -15.69
N PHE A 313 16.76 -5.53 -15.47
CA PHE A 313 17.75 -5.82 -14.45
C PHE A 313 19.09 -5.15 -14.78
N LYS A 314 19.72 -4.50 -13.79
CA LYS A 314 20.93 -3.71 -13.99
C LYS A 314 22.11 -4.19 -13.13
N LYS A 315 23.31 -4.16 -13.73
CA LYS A 315 24.59 -4.31 -13.04
C LYS A 315 24.75 -3.23 -11.97
N ASP A 316 25.36 -3.59 -10.86
CA ASP A 316 25.67 -2.72 -9.72
C ASP A 316 24.44 -2.14 -8.99
N SER A 317 23.23 -2.56 -9.37
CA SER A 317 22.00 -2.33 -8.61
C SER A 317 22.04 -3.03 -7.24
N HIS A 318 21.14 -2.66 -6.32
CA HIS A 318 21.02 -3.33 -5.02
C HIS A 318 20.83 -4.83 -5.19
N LEU A 319 19.86 -5.26 -5.99
CA LEU A 319 19.58 -6.67 -6.22
C LEU A 319 20.78 -7.41 -6.82
N HIS A 320 21.45 -6.81 -7.81
CA HIS A 320 22.70 -7.38 -8.37
C HIS A 320 23.78 -7.57 -7.31
N LYS A 321 24.02 -6.55 -6.48
CA LYS A 321 24.98 -6.63 -5.37
C LYS A 321 24.61 -7.73 -4.37
N GLN A 322 23.33 -7.89 -4.03
CA GLN A 322 22.87 -8.97 -3.15
C GLN A 322 23.14 -10.35 -3.76
N ILE A 323 22.87 -10.55 -5.05
CA ILE A 323 23.18 -11.80 -5.74
C ILE A 323 24.70 -12.04 -5.76
N MET A 324 25.51 -11.04 -6.09
CA MET A 324 26.97 -11.15 -6.15
C MET A 324 27.60 -11.50 -4.79
N LYS A 325 27.02 -11.04 -3.67
CA LYS A 325 27.45 -11.39 -2.31
C LYS A 325 27.29 -12.88 -2.00
N THR A 326 26.38 -13.59 -2.66
CA THR A 326 26.18 -15.03 -2.43
C THR A 326 27.31 -15.89 -3.02
N HIS A 327 28.04 -15.36 -3.99
CA HIS A 327 29.11 -16.04 -4.71
C HIS A 327 30.49 -15.72 -4.11
N THR A 328 31.32 -16.74 -3.91
CA THR A 328 32.63 -16.62 -3.23
C THR A 328 33.81 -16.40 -4.18
N SER A 329 33.81 -17.04 -5.36
CA SER A 329 34.88 -16.93 -6.36
C SER A 329 34.55 -15.94 -7.47
N ASN A 330 35.58 -15.37 -8.10
CA ASN A 330 35.42 -14.48 -9.25
C ASN A 330 34.85 -15.20 -10.48
N GLU A 331 35.17 -16.48 -10.66
CA GLU A 331 34.64 -17.32 -11.73
C GLU A 331 33.12 -17.52 -11.58
N ASN A 332 32.64 -17.85 -10.37
CA ASN A 332 31.21 -17.99 -10.11
C ASN A 332 30.45 -16.67 -10.32
N ARG A 333 31.04 -15.54 -9.91
CA ARG A 333 30.48 -14.21 -10.18
C ARG A 333 30.42 -13.90 -11.67
N ALA A 334 31.44 -14.27 -12.44
CA ALA A 334 31.44 -14.09 -13.89
C ALA A 334 30.35 -14.94 -14.57
N LYS A 335 30.20 -16.21 -14.17
CA LYS A 335 29.12 -17.08 -14.65
C LYS A 335 27.74 -16.54 -14.29
N ALA A 336 27.53 -16.10 -13.04
CA ALA A 336 26.28 -15.49 -12.63
C ALA A 336 25.96 -14.21 -13.41
N ASN A 337 26.95 -13.33 -13.63
CA ASN A 337 26.77 -12.13 -14.45
C ASN A 337 26.40 -12.46 -15.90
N PHE A 338 27.01 -13.49 -16.48
CA PHE A 338 26.67 -13.94 -17.82
C PHE A 338 25.23 -14.43 -17.90
N GLU A 339 24.76 -15.21 -16.93
CA GLU A 339 23.35 -15.62 -16.90
C GLU A 339 22.39 -14.46 -16.63
N LEU A 340 22.76 -13.52 -15.75
CA LEU A 340 21.97 -12.31 -15.49
C LEU A 340 21.89 -11.39 -16.71
N SER A 341 22.88 -11.40 -17.61
CA SER A 341 22.82 -10.63 -18.88
C SER A 341 21.70 -11.10 -19.82
N LYS A 342 21.17 -12.31 -19.59
CA LYS A 342 20.09 -12.92 -20.38
C LYS A 342 18.72 -12.77 -19.71
N LEU A 343 18.65 -12.13 -18.54
CA LEU A 343 17.47 -12.15 -17.68
C LEU A 343 16.30 -11.35 -18.27
N THR A 344 16.54 -10.10 -18.68
CA THR A 344 15.49 -9.15 -19.09
C THR A 344 15.88 -8.36 -20.34
N ARG A 345 16.29 -9.08 -21.39
CA ARG A 345 16.84 -8.46 -22.60
C ARG A 345 15.78 -7.74 -23.42
N ASN A 346 14.54 -8.24 -23.43
CA ASN A 346 13.45 -7.58 -24.14
C ASN A 346 13.10 -6.26 -23.44
N ALA A 347 13.05 -6.24 -22.10
CA ALA A 347 12.89 -5.02 -21.33
C ALA A 347 13.99 -3.98 -21.62
N GLU A 348 15.26 -4.38 -21.78
CA GLU A 348 16.35 -3.46 -22.17
C GLU A 348 16.08 -2.78 -23.51
N LEU A 349 15.66 -3.53 -24.53
CA LEU A 349 15.36 -3.00 -25.86
C LEU A 349 14.16 -2.04 -25.84
N LEU A 350 13.09 -2.46 -25.16
CA LEU A 350 11.83 -1.73 -25.08
C LEU A 350 12.00 -0.42 -24.30
N THR A 351 12.59 -0.48 -23.10
CA THR A 351 12.84 0.72 -22.28
C THR A 351 13.97 1.59 -22.84
N GLY A 352 14.97 0.98 -23.48
CA GLY A 352 16.20 1.65 -23.92
C GLY A 352 17.18 1.91 -22.80
N GLU A 353 16.95 1.32 -21.63
CA GLU A 353 17.87 1.35 -20.50
C GLU A 353 18.90 0.23 -20.67
N SER A 354 20.18 0.56 -20.50
CA SER A 354 21.25 -0.45 -20.51
C SER A 354 21.28 -1.23 -19.19
N SER A 355 21.41 -2.56 -19.27
CA SER A 355 21.71 -3.39 -18.08
C SER A 355 23.15 -3.24 -17.59
N GLY A 356 24.07 -2.81 -18.44
CA GLY A 356 25.51 -2.79 -18.13
C GLY A 356 26.16 -4.18 -17.99
N LEU A 357 25.43 -5.26 -18.32
CA LEU A 357 25.93 -6.65 -18.25
C LEU A 357 26.44 -7.19 -19.59
N GLY A 358 26.27 -6.44 -20.69
CA GLY A 358 26.61 -6.87 -22.04
C GLY A 358 25.40 -7.44 -22.79
N GLU A 359 25.63 -8.05 -23.95
CA GLU A 359 24.55 -8.51 -24.85
C GLU A 359 24.15 -9.99 -24.64
N GLY A 360 24.84 -10.71 -23.74
CA GLY A 360 24.61 -12.15 -23.53
C GLY A 360 24.88 -12.96 -24.80
N ASP A 361 24.03 -13.98 -25.04
CA ASP A 361 24.11 -14.86 -26.23
C ASP A 361 23.05 -14.53 -27.30
N MET A 362 22.17 -13.55 -27.07
CA MET A 362 21.09 -13.23 -28.01
C MET A 362 21.58 -12.27 -29.09
N ASP A 363 21.78 -12.80 -30.29
CA ASP A 363 22.12 -12.02 -31.48
C ASP A 363 20.86 -11.60 -32.25
N PHE A 364 20.57 -10.29 -32.24
CA PHE A 364 19.51 -9.68 -33.03
C PHE A 364 20.01 -9.07 -34.35
N SER A 365 21.25 -9.36 -34.77
CA SER A 365 21.83 -8.85 -36.02
C SER A 365 21.00 -9.19 -37.27
N SER A 366 20.20 -10.26 -37.20
CA SER A 366 19.30 -10.70 -38.26
C SER A 366 17.93 -10.00 -38.26
N ALA A 367 17.61 -9.19 -37.25
CA ALA A 367 16.36 -8.46 -37.17
C ALA A 367 16.25 -7.41 -38.27
N ARG A 368 15.07 -7.34 -38.92
CA ARG A 368 14.82 -6.40 -40.02
C ARG A 368 15.02 -4.95 -39.55
N PRO A 369 15.62 -4.06 -40.36
CA PRO A 369 15.67 -2.64 -40.02
C PRO A 369 14.28 -2.08 -39.72
N GLY A 370 14.10 -1.40 -38.59
CA GLY A 370 12.79 -0.85 -38.16
C GLY A 370 11.95 -1.78 -37.30
N SER A 371 12.34 -3.06 -37.16
CA SER A 371 11.80 -3.99 -36.16
C SER A 371 11.96 -3.43 -34.74
N TRP A 372 11.08 -3.82 -33.81
CA TRP A 372 11.21 -3.47 -32.38
C TRP A 372 12.56 -3.91 -31.77
N ARG A 373 13.21 -4.94 -32.36
CA ARG A 373 14.56 -5.43 -31.98
C ARG A 373 15.71 -4.69 -32.67
N ASN A 374 15.41 -3.90 -33.70
CA ASN A 374 16.37 -3.12 -34.49
C ASN A 374 15.82 -1.72 -34.81
N LEU A 375 15.35 -1.03 -33.76
CA LEU A 375 14.93 0.36 -33.82
C LEU A 375 16.15 1.29 -33.80
N ARG A 376 15.98 2.48 -34.39
CA ARG A 376 16.95 3.56 -34.20
C ARG A 376 17.05 3.91 -32.71
N LYS A 377 18.24 4.30 -32.26
CA LYS A 377 18.50 4.60 -30.83
C LYS A 377 17.63 5.72 -30.27
N ASP A 378 17.21 6.66 -31.11
CA ASP A 378 16.36 7.80 -30.77
C ASP A 378 14.86 7.48 -30.79
N MET A 379 14.46 6.25 -31.13
CA MET A 379 13.07 5.81 -31.25
C MET A 379 12.77 4.64 -30.29
N GLY A 380 11.49 4.47 -29.96
CA GLY A 380 10.99 3.35 -29.15
C GLY A 380 10.03 3.71 -28.02
N GLY A 381 9.73 5.00 -27.83
CA GLY A 381 8.70 5.45 -26.90
C GLY A 381 9.17 5.97 -25.53
N ILE A 382 8.23 6.09 -24.59
CA ILE A 382 8.37 6.89 -23.38
C ILE A 382 8.42 5.96 -22.16
N ASN A 383 9.57 5.90 -21.50
CA ASN A 383 9.79 5.11 -20.28
C ASN A 383 9.76 6.01 -19.04
N ILE A 384 8.98 5.60 -18.03
CA ILE A 384 8.87 6.31 -16.76
C ILE A 384 9.70 5.53 -15.76
N VAL A 385 10.85 6.11 -15.40
CA VAL A 385 11.81 5.47 -14.50
C VAL A 385 11.25 5.39 -13.08
N GLY A 386 10.40 6.35 -12.73
CA GLY A 386 9.89 6.51 -11.37
C GLY A 386 8.45 6.09 -11.09
N ALA A 387 7.88 5.17 -11.86
CA ALA A 387 6.50 4.77 -11.65
C ALA A 387 6.30 3.98 -10.34
N SER A 388 5.23 4.32 -9.62
CA SER A 388 4.77 3.61 -8.42
C SER A 388 3.33 3.17 -8.59
N THR A 389 2.98 1.99 -8.08
CA THR A 389 1.59 1.51 -8.09
C THR A 389 0.75 2.18 -7.01
N GLY A 390 -0.54 2.38 -7.29
CA GLY A 390 -1.53 2.82 -6.30
C GLY A 390 -1.97 1.72 -5.34
N SER A 391 -1.62 0.45 -5.60
CA SER A 391 -1.96 -0.66 -4.71
C SER A 391 -0.99 -1.82 -4.87
N THR A 392 -0.58 -2.46 -3.78
CA THR A 392 0.23 -3.69 -3.82
C THR A 392 -0.64 -4.96 -3.94
N SER A 393 -1.78 -4.85 -4.63
CA SER A 393 -2.74 -5.91 -4.92
C SER A 393 -3.23 -5.74 -6.36
N SER A 394 -3.12 -6.79 -7.17
CA SER A 394 -3.27 -6.76 -8.63
C SER A 394 -4.58 -6.14 -9.11
N LEU A 395 -5.72 -6.57 -8.58
CA LEU A 395 -7.02 -6.08 -9.06
C LEU A 395 -7.26 -4.60 -8.71
N LYS A 396 -6.79 -4.17 -7.52
CA LYS A 396 -6.85 -2.77 -7.09
C LYS A 396 -5.88 -1.87 -7.85
N SER A 397 -4.78 -2.38 -8.38
CA SER A 397 -3.86 -1.56 -9.18
C SER A 397 -4.33 -1.43 -10.63
N ILE A 398 -4.97 -2.46 -11.18
CA ILE A 398 -5.52 -2.50 -12.55
C ILE A 398 -6.60 -1.43 -12.77
N ILE A 399 -7.44 -1.11 -11.78
CA ILE A 399 -8.41 -0.01 -11.91
C ILE A 399 -7.71 1.35 -12.13
N GLY A 400 -6.51 1.54 -11.58
CA GLY A 400 -5.70 2.74 -11.82
C GLY A 400 -5.24 2.83 -13.26
N SER A 401 -4.76 1.74 -13.86
CA SER A 401 -4.27 1.72 -15.24
C SER A 401 -5.39 1.79 -16.29
N HIS A 402 -6.56 1.21 -15.99
CA HIS A 402 -7.68 1.13 -16.94
C HIS A 402 -8.67 2.29 -16.81
N CYS A 403 -8.82 2.84 -15.61
CA CYS A 403 -9.83 3.85 -15.32
C CYS A 403 -9.28 5.15 -14.76
N GLY A 404 -7.98 5.24 -14.48
CA GLY A 404 -7.38 6.45 -13.93
C GLY A 404 -7.99 6.84 -12.58
N VAL A 405 -8.36 5.84 -11.77
CA VAL A 405 -8.97 6.00 -10.44
C VAL A 405 -8.08 5.45 -9.34
N GLN A 406 -8.15 6.08 -8.18
CA GLN A 406 -7.52 5.62 -6.95
C GLN A 406 -8.29 4.45 -6.30
N PRO A 407 -7.59 3.47 -5.69
CA PRO A 407 -8.22 2.32 -5.03
C PRO A 407 -8.81 2.65 -3.66
N LEU A 408 -9.73 1.80 -3.19
CA LEU A 408 -10.23 1.88 -1.81
C LEU A 408 -9.19 1.30 -0.83
N PRO A 409 -8.91 2.00 0.29
CA PRO A 409 -8.07 1.50 1.38
C PRO A 409 -8.85 0.54 2.28
N VAL A 410 -9.32 -0.56 1.69
CA VAL A 410 -10.28 -1.51 2.26
C VAL A 410 -9.87 -2.90 1.79
N ASP A 411 -9.88 -3.90 2.68
CA ASP A 411 -9.44 -5.27 2.35
C ASP A 411 -10.22 -5.84 1.16
N PHE A 412 -9.50 -6.44 0.21
CA PHE A 412 -10.05 -7.03 -1.03
C PHE A 412 -10.73 -6.02 -1.96
N THR A 413 -11.07 -6.47 -3.16
CA THR A 413 -11.56 -5.64 -4.27
C THR A 413 -13.06 -5.39 -4.18
N VAL A 414 -13.49 -4.71 -3.11
CA VAL A 414 -14.90 -4.33 -2.89
C VAL A 414 -15.42 -3.31 -3.92
N GLU A 415 -14.51 -2.65 -4.63
CA GLU A 415 -14.78 -1.76 -5.77
C GLU A 415 -15.66 -2.44 -6.82
N VAL A 416 -15.60 -3.78 -6.94
CA VAL A 416 -16.43 -4.57 -7.86
C VAL A 416 -17.94 -4.38 -7.64
N GLY A 417 -18.37 -4.08 -6.40
CA GLY A 417 -19.76 -3.86 -6.06
C GLY A 417 -20.22 -2.41 -6.24
N ARG A 418 -19.41 -1.55 -6.85
CA ARG A 418 -19.62 -0.10 -6.90
C ARG A 418 -19.46 0.44 -8.30
N GLN A 419 -20.05 1.60 -8.55
CA GLN A 419 -19.82 2.34 -9.78
C GLN A 419 -18.43 2.98 -9.74
N ILE A 420 -17.62 2.73 -10.77
CA ILE A 420 -16.33 3.39 -10.94
C ILE A 420 -16.60 4.88 -11.25
N TYR A 421 -16.00 5.78 -10.47
CA TYR A 421 -16.36 7.21 -10.48
C TYR A 421 -15.73 8.02 -11.63
N GLN A 422 -14.89 7.40 -12.46
CA GLN A 422 -14.43 7.95 -13.73
C GLN A 422 -14.60 6.91 -14.85
N PRO A 423 -14.85 7.33 -16.09
CA PRO A 423 -14.90 6.42 -17.23
C PRO A 423 -13.59 5.64 -17.39
N CYS A 424 -13.69 4.33 -17.53
CA CYS A 424 -12.56 3.51 -17.95
C CYS A 424 -12.30 3.63 -19.45
N LEU A 425 -11.07 3.40 -19.88
CA LEU A 425 -10.69 3.46 -21.29
C LEU A 425 -11.62 2.62 -22.18
N PRO A 426 -11.98 1.36 -21.88
CA PRO A 426 -12.95 0.61 -22.69
C PRO A 426 -14.32 1.29 -22.83
N ASN A 427 -14.82 1.90 -21.75
CA ASN A 427 -16.09 2.65 -21.78
C ASN A 427 -15.98 3.88 -22.70
N ILE A 428 -14.84 4.58 -22.70
CA ILE A 428 -14.58 5.71 -23.60
C ILE A 428 -14.51 5.25 -25.06
N LEU A 429 -13.84 4.13 -25.33
CA LEU A 429 -13.78 3.57 -26.68
C LEU A 429 -15.14 3.12 -27.19
N ASN A 430 -16.01 2.62 -26.29
CA ASN A 430 -17.40 2.30 -26.63
C ASN A 430 -18.22 3.57 -26.94
N LEU A 431 -17.97 4.68 -26.24
CA LEU A 431 -18.56 5.97 -26.60
C LEU A 431 -18.14 6.42 -28.01
N PHE A 432 -16.85 6.29 -28.37
CA PHE A 432 -16.40 6.57 -29.74
C PHE A 432 -17.09 5.68 -30.77
N ASN A 433 -17.37 4.42 -30.44
CA ASN A 433 -18.14 3.54 -31.32
C ASN A 433 -19.58 4.00 -31.51
N HIS A 434 -20.23 4.44 -30.43
CA HIS A 434 -21.61 4.90 -30.47
C HIS A 434 -21.80 6.11 -31.40
N ASN A 435 -20.83 7.02 -31.41
CA ASN A 435 -20.89 8.23 -32.23
C ASN A 435 -20.58 7.96 -33.72
N LYS A 436 -20.12 6.76 -34.07
CA LYS A 436 -19.88 6.37 -35.46
C LYS A 436 -21.19 5.89 -36.11
N HIS A 437 -21.72 6.67 -37.05
CA HIS A 437 -22.95 6.32 -37.76
C HIS A 437 -22.79 5.12 -38.72
N PRO A 438 -23.75 4.15 -38.74
CA PRO A 438 -23.70 2.99 -39.63
C PRO A 438 -23.66 3.33 -41.14
N GLN A 439 -24.30 4.43 -41.56
CA GLN A 439 -24.39 4.82 -42.97
C GLN A 439 -23.05 5.34 -43.56
N ALA A 440 -22.12 5.78 -42.71
CA ALA A 440 -20.78 6.21 -43.16
C ALA A 440 -19.85 5.01 -43.47
N GLN A 441 -20.09 3.85 -42.83
CA GLN A 441 -19.28 2.65 -43.01
C GLN A 441 -19.56 1.94 -44.35
N GLU A 442 -20.79 1.99 -44.87
CA GLU A 442 -21.14 1.40 -46.17
C GLU A 442 -20.50 2.16 -47.35
N HIS A 443 -20.46 3.49 -47.30
CA HIS A 443 -19.96 4.33 -48.40
C HIS A 443 -18.42 4.45 -48.45
N GLN A 444 -17.70 4.32 -47.33
CA GLN A 444 -16.24 4.41 -47.29
C GLN A 444 -15.51 3.11 -47.62
N SER A 445 -16.19 1.95 -47.54
CA SER A 445 -15.63 0.65 -47.93
C SER A 445 -15.12 0.56 -49.38
N LYS A 446 -15.42 1.57 -50.22
CA LYS A 446 -14.99 1.67 -51.63
C LYS A 446 -13.97 2.79 -51.91
N ALA A 447 -13.58 3.60 -50.93
CA ALA A 447 -12.63 4.70 -51.14
C ALA A 447 -11.20 4.25 -50.82
N LYS A 448 -10.31 4.28 -51.82
CA LYS A 448 -8.85 4.13 -51.65
C LYS A 448 -8.26 5.37 -50.97
N GLY A 449 -8.57 5.58 -49.70
CA GLY A 449 -7.92 6.58 -48.85
C GLY A 449 -6.60 6.07 -48.27
N SER A 450 -5.79 6.98 -47.72
CA SER A 450 -4.61 6.64 -46.91
C SER A 450 -5.01 5.78 -45.71
N VAL A 451 -4.17 4.82 -45.27
CA VAL A 451 -4.38 3.99 -44.06
C VAL A 451 -4.85 4.83 -42.85
N SER A 452 -4.28 6.03 -42.70
CA SER A 452 -4.63 6.95 -41.60
C SER A 452 -6.00 7.61 -41.69
N GLU A 453 -6.58 7.79 -42.88
CA GLU A 453 -7.96 8.30 -43.00
C GLU A 453 -8.98 7.21 -42.66
N ASN A 454 -8.65 5.94 -42.93
CA ASN A 454 -9.50 4.80 -42.62
C ASN A 454 -9.56 4.53 -41.10
N VAL A 455 -8.44 4.65 -40.37
CA VAL A 455 -8.39 4.39 -38.90
C VAL A 455 -9.39 5.25 -38.10
N LYS A 456 -9.67 6.47 -38.55
CA LYS A 456 -10.56 7.42 -37.86
C LYS A 456 -12.04 6.99 -37.84
N SER A 457 -12.48 6.21 -38.83
CA SER A 457 -13.87 5.73 -38.95
C SER A 457 -14.08 4.29 -38.42
N MET A 458 -13.01 3.55 -38.14
CA MET A 458 -13.08 2.19 -37.59
C MET A 458 -13.58 2.16 -36.14
N SER A 459 -14.41 1.17 -35.81
CA SER A 459 -14.86 0.90 -34.44
C SER A 459 -13.80 0.16 -33.61
N TRP A 460 -13.75 0.42 -32.31
CA TRP A 460 -12.96 -0.30 -31.33
C TRP A 460 -13.62 -1.58 -30.83
N LYS A 461 -12.82 -2.62 -30.59
CA LYS A 461 -13.19 -3.82 -29.85
C LYS A 461 -12.31 -3.92 -28.60
N SER A 462 -12.91 -4.05 -27.43
CA SER A 462 -12.20 -4.16 -26.15
C SER A 462 -12.16 -5.61 -25.68
N VAL A 463 -10.97 -6.15 -25.45
CA VAL A 463 -10.76 -7.55 -25.07
C VAL A 463 -9.81 -7.64 -23.88
N TYR A 464 -10.15 -8.50 -22.91
CA TYR A 464 -9.30 -8.83 -21.78
C TYR A 464 -8.79 -10.27 -21.89
N LEU A 465 -7.50 -10.49 -21.64
CA LEU A 465 -6.88 -11.81 -21.71
C LEU A 465 -5.98 -12.10 -20.51
N GLN A 466 -6.07 -13.30 -19.98
CA GLN A 466 -5.09 -13.86 -19.05
C GLN A 466 -5.15 -15.39 -19.12
N SER A 467 -4.01 -16.08 -18.93
CA SER A 467 -3.98 -17.55 -18.97
C SER A 467 -4.50 -18.19 -17.67
N ILE A 468 -4.80 -17.34 -16.68
CA ILE A 468 -5.24 -17.70 -15.34
C ILE A 468 -6.74 -17.45 -15.12
N THR A 469 -7.28 -17.92 -13.99
CA THR A 469 -8.68 -17.71 -13.60
C THR A 469 -8.96 -16.23 -13.30
N ASP A 470 -10.11 -15.74 -13.74
CA ASP A 470 -10.68 -14.43 -13.35
C ASP A 470 -11.74 -14.56 -12.24
N GLN A 471 -11.86 -15.73 -11.63
CA GLN A 471 -12.85 -15.94 -10.57
C GLN A 471 -12.33 -15.52 -9.20
N TYR A 472 -11.04 -15.21 -9.07
CA TYR A 472 -10.46 -14.71 -7.83
C TYR A 472 -10.98 -13.30 -7.54
N ASP A 473 -11.53 -13.12 -6.35
CA ASP A 473 -11.95 -11.81 -5.83
C ASP A 473 -12.89 -11.02 -6.77
N HIS A 474 -13.75 -11.76 -7.47
CA HIS A 474 -14.75 -11.24 -8.43
C HIS A 474 -14.17 -10.43 -9.60
N GLN A 475 -12.95 -10.75 -10.06
CA GLN A 475 -12.36 -10.11 -11.22
C GLN A 475 -13.25 -10.21 -12.48
N ASP A 476 -13.99 -11.30 -12.66
CA ASP A 476 -14.99 -11.48 -13.72
C ASP A 476 -15.99 -10.31 -13.80
N ARG A 477 -16.54 -9.89 -12.66
CA ARG A 477 -17.44 -8.73 -12.57
C ARG A 477 -16.69 -7.41 -12.69
N LEU A 478 -15.46 -7.33 -12.18
CA LEU A 478 -14.64 -6.13 -12.32
C LEU A 478 -14.34 -5.82 -13.79
N ASN A 479 -13.97 -6.84 -14.58
CA ASN A 479 -13.73 -6.73 -16.01
C ASN A 479 -14.96 -6.18 -16.74
N GLN A 480 -16.15 -6.70 -16.41
CA GLN A 480 -17.40 -6.19 -16.96
C GLN A 480 -17.61 -4.73 -16.58
N ASN A 481 -17.41 -4.34 -15.31
CA ASN A 481 -17.59 -2.96 -14.84
C ASN A 481 -16.62 -1.97 -15.51
N MET A 482 -15.41 -2.42 -15.86
CA MET A 482 -14.44 -1.63 -16.63
C MET A 482 -14.82 -1.47 -18.11
N GLY A 483 -15.83 -2.19 -18.60
CA GLY A 483 -16.30 -2.11 -19.99
C GLY A 483 -15.60 -3.03 -20.97
N LEU A 484 -15.02 -4.14 -20.49
CA LEU A 484 -14.39 -5.15 -21.34
C LEU A 484 -15.44 -6.14 -21.84
N ASP A 485 -15.66 -6.17 -23.17
CA ASP A 485 -16.76 -6.91 -23.79
C ASP A 485 -16.47 -8.40 -23.97
N GLU A 486 -15.23 -8.73 -24.34
CA GLU A 486 -14.77 -10.10 -24.55
C GLU A 486 -13.66 -10.44 -23.55
N VAL A 487 -13.76 -11.60 -22.90
CA VAL A 487 -12.82 -12.05 -21.87
C VAL A 487 -12.32 -13.46 -22.22
N ILE A 488 -11.01 -13.62 -22.38
CA ILE A 488 -10.35 -14.90 -22.64
C ILE A 488 -9.49 -15.23 -21.43
N VAL A 489 -9.98 -16.19 -20.64
CA VAL A 489 -9.41 -16.59 -19.34
C VAL A 489 -9.21 -18.10 -19.29
N LYS A 490 -8.65 -18.62 -18.19
CA LYS A 490 -8.53 -20.07 -17.95
C LYS A 490 -9.80 -20.85 -18.34
N ASN A 491 -10.99 -20.37 -17.93
CA ASN A 491 -12.25 -21.05 -18.25
C ASN A 491 -12.52 -21.15 -19.76
N THR A 492 -12.12 -20.14 -20.54
CA THR A 492 -12.18 -20.18 -22.01
C THR A 492 -11.20 -21.20 -22.56
N LEU A 493 -9.97 -21.25 -22.04
CA LEU A 493 -8.92 -22.17 -22.48
C LEU A 493 -9.28 -23.63 -22.17
N SER A 494 -9.91 -23.90 -21.03
CA SER A 494 -10.32 -25.26 -20.61
C SER A 494 -11.65 -25.73 -21.20
N ASN A 495 -12.40 -24.87 -21.91
CA ASN A 495 -13.70 -25.24 -22.47
C ASN A 495 -13.54 -26.13 -23.72
N PRO A 496 -14.10 -27.36 -23.75
CA PRO A 496 -14.02 -28.26 -24.91
C PRO A 496 -14.61 -27.71 -26.22
N SER A 497 -15.47 -26.69 -26.15
CA SER A 497 -16.04 -26.02 -27.32
C SER A 497 -15.18 -24.87 -27.86
N SER A 498 -14.08 -24.52 -27.17
CA SER A 498 -13.16 -23.47 -27.61
C SER A 498 -12.32 -23.92 -28.79
N LYS A 499 -12.07 -23.01 -29.74
CA LYS A 499 -11.34 -23.28 -30.98
C LYS A 499 -9.94 -23.89 -30.79
N HIS A 500 -9.24 -23.49 -29.72
CA HIS A 500 -7.88 -23.93 -29.41
C HIS A 500 -7.81 -24.93 -28.26
N TYR A 501 -8.92 -25.62 -27.96
CA TYR A 501 -8.93 -26.71 -26.98
C TYR A 501 -8.38 -28.02 -27.58
N PRO A 502 -7.64 -28.83 -26.80
CA PRO A 502 -7.16 -28.55 -25.44
C PRO A 502 -5.91 -27.66 -25.44
N PRO A 503 -5.62 -26.95 -24.33
CA PRO A 503 -4.33 -26.28 -24.13
C PRO A 503 -3.15 -27.25 -24.36
N SER A 504 -2.11 -26.75 -25.01
CA SER A 504 -0.91 -27.51 -25.38
C SER A 504 0.03 -27.78 -24.22
N GLU A 505 -0.03 -26.96 -23.16
CA GLU A 505 0.75 -27.10 -21.94
C GLU A 505 -0.15 -27.31 -20.72
N LYS A 506 0.40 -27.94 -19.68
CA LYS A 506 -0.26 -28.09 -18.38
C LYS A 506 -0.24 -26.77 -17.60
N GLU A 507 -1.09 -26.67 -16.58
CA GLU A 507 -1.06 -25.54 -15.65
C GLU A 507 0.32 -25.40 -14.96
N SER A 508 0.89 -24.20 -14.99
CA SER A 508 2.17 -23.89 -14.34
C SER A 508 1.99 -23.47 -12.88
N ASN A 509 0.87 -22.82 -12.55
CA ASN A 509 0.56 -22.33 -11.22
C ASN A 509 -0.88 -22.66 -10.82
N TYR A 510 -1.23 -22.43 -9.55
CA TYR A 510 -2.55 -22.78 -9.02
C TYR A 510 -3.69 -21.90 -9.56
N PHE A 511 -3.38 -20.84 -10.31
CA PHE A 511 -4.36 -20.00 -10.97
C PHE A 511 -4.62 -20.39 -12.43
N GLY A 512 -3.70 -21.09 -13.11
CA GLY A 512 -3.96 -21.60 -14.45
C GLY A 512 -2.71 -21.89 -15.30
N TYR A 513 -2.89 -21.64 -16.60
CA TYR A 513 -1.94 -22.03 -17.64
C TYR A 513 -0.78 -21.03 -17.79
N PRO A 514 0.32 -21.44 -18.43
CA PRO A 514 1.35 -20.52 -18.88
C PRO A 514 0.79 -19.53 -19.91
N GLU A 515 1.32 -18.31 -19.94
CA GLU A 515 0.84 -17.22 -20.79
C GLU A 515 0.91 -17.55 -22.29
N THR A 516 1.87 -18.39 -22.68
CA THR A 516 2.06 -18.90 -24.05
C THR A 516 0.79 -19.55 -24.63
N GLN A 517 -0.09 -20.08 -23.79
CA GLN A 517 -1.37 -20.67 -24.21
C GLN A 517 -2.35 -19.65 -24.81
N LEU A 518 -2.13 -18.35 -24.61
CA LEU A 518 -2.92 -17.27 -25.22
C LEU A 518 -2.50 -16.96 -26.66
N LYS A 519 -1.33 -17.41 -27.11
CA LYS A 519 -0.76 -17.06 -28.43
C LYS A 519 -1.72 -17.32 -29.61
N PRO A 520 -2.40 -18.47 -29.71
CA PRO A 520 -3.35 -18.71 -30.81
C PRO A 520 -4.55 -17.77 -30.77
N TYR A 521 -5.03 -17.41 -29.58
CA TYR A 521 -6.13 -16.47 -29.38
C TYR A 521 -5.73 -15.04 -29.78
N LEU A 522 -4.53 -14.60 -29.41
CA LEU A 522 -3.98 -13.29 -29.83
C LEU A 522 -3.93 -13.19 -31.36
N LYS A 523 -3.41 -14.22 -32.05
CA LYS A 523 -3.39 -14.25 -33.52
C LYS A 523 -4.79 -14.15 -34.12
N ASP A 524 -5.75 -14.88 -33.56
CA ASP A 524 -7.14 -14.82 -34.01
C ASP A 524 -7.78 -13.45 -33.80
N LEU A 525 -7.49 -12.76 -32.69
CA LEU A 525 -8.02 -11.43 -32.41
C LEU A 525 -7.51 -10.40 -33.42
N PHE A 526 -6.21 -10.37 -33.72
CA PHE A 526 -5.66 -9.46 -34.71
C PHE A 526 -6.16 -9.76 -36.13
N ARG A 527 -6.25 -11.04 -36.52
CA ARG A 527 -6.86 -11.43 -37.81
C ARG A 527 -8.30 -10.97 -37.92
N GLN A 528 -9.11 -11.20 -36.90
CA GLN A 528 -10.51 -10.77 -36.89
C GLN A 528 -10.65 -9.25 -36.92
N ALA A 529 -9.77 -8.53 -36.21
CA ALA A 529 -9.76 -7.08 -36.22
C ALA A 529 -9.42 -6.54 -37.62
N GLU A 530 -8.49 -7.19 -38.34
CA GLU A 530 -8.17 -6.86 -39.73
C GLU A 530 -9.33 -7.17 -40.66
N GLU A 531 -9.86 -8.40 -40.63
CA GLU A 531 -10.99 -8.86 -41.46
C GLU A 531 -12.24 -7.98 -41.33
N LYS A 532 -12.48 -7.44 -40.12
CA LYS A 532 -13.65 -6.61 -39.81
C LYS A 532 -13.37 -5.12 -39.88
N ASN A 533 -12.16 -4.68 -40.26
CA ASN A 533 -11.73 -3.28 -40.20
C ASN A 533 -12.03 -2.63 -38.83
N GLN A 534 -11.61 -3.30 -37.76
CA GLN A 534 -11.77 -2.84 -36.39
C GLN A 534 -10.42 -2.47 -35.76
N ARG A 535 -10.50 -1.59 -34.78
CA ARG A 535 -9.43 -1.26 -33.84
C ARG A 535 -9.52 -2.19 -32.64
N LEU A 536 -8.38 -2.46 -32.00
CA LEU A 536 -8.33 -3.39 -30.87
C LEU A 536 -7.77 -2.65 -29.66
N PHE A 537 -8.51 -2.66 -28.57
CA PHE A 537 -7.98 -2.43 -27.24
C PHE A 537 -7.83 -3.77 -26.55
N LEU A 538 -6.59 -4.19 -26.34
CA LEU A 538 -6.26 -5.49 -25.75
C LEU A 538 -5.63 -5.26 -24.38
N SER A 539 -6.30 -5.69 -23.31
CA SER A 539 -5.72 -5.75 -21.97
C SER A 539 -5.24 -7.16 -21.68
N HIS A 540 -4.00 -7.31 -21.23
CA HIS A 540 -3.43 -8.59 -20.82
C HIS A 540 -2.78 -8.50 -19.44
N LEU A 541 -3.18 -9.37 -18.51
CA LEU A 541 -2.49 -9.58 -17.23
C LEU A 541 -1.63 -10.83 -17.31
N THR A 542 -0.32 -10.70 -17.04
CA THR A 542 0.58 -11.85 -16.87
C THR A 542 0.29 -12.56 -15.54
N GLY A 543 0.68 -13.82 -15.37
CA GLY A 543 0.38 -14.59 -14.15
C GLY A 543 1.53 -15.41 -13.57
N SER A 544 2.55 -15.75 -14.36
CA SER A 544 3.63 -16.65 -13.94
C SER A 544 4.56 -16.05 -12.88
N THR A 545 4.63 -14.73 -12.79
CA THR A 545 5.40 -13.97 -11.80
C THR A 545 4.69 -13.84 -10.45
N HIS A 546 3.45 -14.31 -10.31
CA HIS A 546 2.78 -14.44 -9.03
C HIS A 546 3.40 -15.59 -8.20
N HIS A 547 3.41 -15.46 -6.87
CA HIS A 547 3.86 -16.55 -6.00
C HIS A 547 2.98 -17.81 -6.23
N PRO A 548 3.60 -19.00 -6.40
CA PRO A 548 4.88 -19.38 -5.86
C PRO A 548 6.02 -19.30 -6.88
N TRP A 549 5.89 -18.62 -8.02
CA TRP A 549 6.94 -18.49 -9.04
C TRP A 549 7.36 -19.81 -9.69
N ASN A 550 6.39 -20.57 -10.20
CA ASN A 550 6.65 -21.75 -11.00
C ASN A 550 6.86 -21.35 -12.46
N THR A 551 7.89 -21.91 -13.11
CA THR A 551 8.04 -21.86 -14.57
C THR A 551 7.35 -23.08 -15.21
N PRO A 552 6.83 -22.96 -16.45
CA PRO A 552 6.27 -24.12 -17.16
C PRO A 552 7.33 -25.16 -17.50
N GLU A 553 6.91 -26.40 -17.76
CA GLU A 553 7.80 -27.50 -18.17
C GLU A 553 8.58 -27.16 -19.46
N ALA A 554 7.94 -26.48 -20.41
CA ALA A 554 8.57 -26.03 -21.65
C ALA A 554 9.67 -24.97 -21.45
N PHE A 555 9.75 -24.32 -20.29
CA PHE A 555 10.85 -23.41 -19.95
C PHE A 555 12.19 -24.14 -19.82
N GLY A 556 12.16 -25.45 -19.52
CA GLY A 556 13.35 -26.27 -19.35
C GLY A 556 14.03 -26.07 -17.99
N GLU A 557 15.34 -26.27 -17.97
CA GLU A 557 16.14 -26.17 -16.74
C GLU A 557 16.20 -24.72 -16.22
N THR A 558 15.93 -24.55 -14.93
CA THR A 558 16.06 -23.25 -14.27
C THR A 558 17.52 -22.90 -14.04
N VAL A 559 17.79 -21.60 -13.96
CA VAL A 559 19.13 -21.08 -13.69
C VAL A 559 19.27 -20.77 -12.22
N ASP A 560 20.39 -21.18 -11.63
CA ASP A 560 20.80 -20.79 -10.27
C ASP A 560 21.57 -19.46 -10.30
N TYR A 561 20.83 -18.36 -10.20
CA TYR A 561 21.41 -17.01 -10.09
C TYR A 561 22.09 -16.79 -8.74
N LEU A 562 21.52 -17.37 -7.67
CA LEU A 562 22.06 -17.31 -6.31
C LEU A 562 22.79 -18.61 -5.96
N ARG A 563 23.83 -18.53 -5.11
CA ARG A 563 24.50 -19.74 -4.60
C ARG A 563 23.53 -20.60 -3.79
N GLN A 564 23.30 -21.84 -4.23
CA GLN A 564 22.49 -22.79 -3.48
C GLN A 564 23.12 -23.14 -2.13
N SER A 565 22.29 -23.16 -1.08
CA SER A 565 22.69 -23.69 0.23
C SER A 565 22.77 -25.21 0.15
N HIS A 566 23.84 -25.81 0.69
CA HIS A 566 24.00 -27.27 0.71
C HIS A 566 22.94 -27.99 1.56
N TRP A 567 22.26 -27.25 2.46
CA TRP A 567 21.29 -27.78 3.42
C TRP A 567 19.91 -27.11 3.32
N GLY A 568 19.71 -26.23 2.33
CA GLY A 568 18.48 -25.46 2.16
C GLY A 568 17.76 -25.80 0.87
N GLY A 569 16.43 -25.62 0.85
CA GLY A 569 15.66 -25.68 -0.39
C GLY A 569 15.98 -24.51 -1.33
N GLU A 570 15.38 -24.54 -2.52
CA GLU A 570 15.56 -23.49 -3.53
C GLU A 570 15.18 -22.10 -2.98
N HIS A 571 16.02 -21.12 -3.30
CA HIS A 571 15.85 -19.76 -2.81
C HIS A 571 14.64 -19.07 -3.50
N PRO A 572 13.68 -18.48 -2.76
CA PRO A 572 12.50 -17.83 -3.35
C PRO A 572 12.83 -16.78 -4.41
N LEU A 573 13.83 -15.93 -4.16
CA LEU A 573 14.31 -14.96 -5.15
C LEU A 573 14.84 -15.62 -6.43
N ASN A 574 15.47 -16.80 -6.34
CA ASN A 574 15.95 -17.52 -7.53
C ASN A 574 14.77 -17.95 -8.43
N ARG A 575 13.70 -18.44 -7.81
CA ARG A 575 12.46 -18.85 -8.49
C ARG A 575 11.80 -17.66 -9.17
N TYR A 576 11.70 -16.54 -8.46
CA TYR A 576 11.22 -15.29 -9.01
C TYR A 576 12.04 -14.82 -10.22
N LEU A 577 13.37 -14.84 -10.16
CA LEU A 577 14.21 -14.44 -11.29
C LEU A 577 14.01 -15.36 -12.52
N ASN A 578 13.77 -16.66 -12.32
CA ASN A 578 13.43 -17.56 -13.42
C ASN A 578 12.05 -17.25 -14.03
N THR A 579 11.04 -16.91 -13.24
CA THR A 579 9.75 -16.48 -13.80
C THR A 579 9.81 -15.10 -14.46
N ILE A 580 10.69 -14.21 -13.99
CA ILE A 580 10.99 -12.94 -14.68
C ILE A 580 11.63 -13.21 -16.06
N LYS A 581 12.58 -14.14 -16.17
CA LYS A 581 13.15 -14.54 -17.47
C LYS A 581 12.08 -15.07 -18.42
N TYR A 582 11.17 -15.90 -17.90
CA TYR A 582 10.04 -16.42 -18.68
C TYR A 582 9.09 -15.30 -19.12
N ALA A 583 8.71 -14.39 -18.23
CA ALA A 583 7.82 -13.27 -18.53
C ALA A 583 8.44 -12.29 -19.54
N ASP A 584 9.74 -11.98 -19.42
CA ASP A 584 10.45 -11.17 -20.41
C ASP A 584 10.45 -11.84 -21.80
N GLY A 585 10.62 -13.16 -21.85
CA GLY A 585 10.48 -13.96 -23.07
C GLY A 585 9.08 -13.85 -23.69
N TRP A 586 8.04 -13.97 -22.88
CA TRP A 586 6.65 -13.82 -23.32
C TRP A 586 6.34 -12.42 -23.87
N ILE A 587 6.86 -11.36 -23.23
CA ILE A 587 6.77 -9.99 -23.77
C ILE A 587 7.40 -9.93 -25.16
N GLY A 588 8.57 -10.55 -25.35
CA GLY A 588 9.20 -10.68 -26.66
C GLY A 588 8.31 -11.38 -27.68
N GLU A 589 7.66 -12.49 -27.30
CA GLU A 589 6.73 -13.21 -28.18
C GLU A 589 5.49 -12.39 -28.56
N ILE A 590 4.97 -11.55 -27.67
CA ILE A 590 3.87 -10.63 -28.00
C ILE A 590 4.34 -9.62 -29.06
N MET A 591 5.51 -9.02 -28.86
CA MET A 591 6.05 -8.04 -29.80
C MET A 591 6.38 -8.69 -31.16
N ASP A 592 6.95 -9.89 -31.17
CA ASP A 592 7.20 -10.68 -32.37
C ASP A 592 5.87 -11.07 -33.08
N LEU A 593 4.80 -11.32 -32.33
CA LEU A 593 3.46 -11.56 -32.89
C LEU A 593 2.90 -10.30 -33.57
N LEU A 594 3.07 -9.11 -32.98
CA LEU A 594 2.65 -7.86 -33.61
C LEU A 594 3.38 -7.61 -34.93
N GLU A 595 4.68 -7.97 -35.01
CA GLU A 595 5.44 -7.93 -36.26
C GLU A 595 4.98 -9.00 -37.27
N GLU A 596 4.74 -10.24 -36.83
CA GLU A 596 4.24 -11.33 -37.69
C GLU A 596 2.88 -10.97 -38.32
N MET A 597 2.04 -10.28 -37.55
CA MET A 597 0.71 -9.84 -37.96
C MET A 597 0.72 -8.51 -38.75
N ASP A 598 1.90 -7.90 -38.97
CA ASP A 598 2.07 -6.62 -39.67
C ASP A 598 1.31 -5.44 -39.04
N VAL A 599 1.14 -5.46 -37.71
CA VAL A 599 0.42 -4.42 -36.94
C VAL A 599 1.30 -3.67 -35.95
N ALA A 600 2.59 -4.01 -35.86
CA ALA A 600 3.52 -3.41 -34.90
C ALA A 600 3.68 -1.89 -35.08
N GLU A 601 3.68 -1.39 -36.32
CA GLU A 601 3.81 0.04 -36.62
C GLU A 601 2.53 0.86 -36.40
N GLU A 602 1.42 0.20 -36.09
CA GLU A 602 0.12 0.83 -35.81
C GLU A 602 -0.43 0.50 -34.40
N THR A 603 0.40 -0.10 -33.54
CA THR A 603 0.01 -0.54 -32.20
C THR A 603 0.79 0.22 -31.13
N LEU A 604 0.08 0.95 -30.27
CA LEU A 604 0.64 1.49 -29.03
C LEU A 604 0.66 0.37 -27.98
N VAL A 605 1.83 -0.03 -27.53
CA VAL A 605 2.00 -1.02 -26.46
C VAL A 605 2.33 -0.29 -25.15
N VAL A 606 1.42 -0.35 -24.19
CA VAL A 606 1.60 0.20 -22.84
C VAL A 606 1.91 -0.95 -21.90
N MET A 607 3.01 -0.86 -21.16
CA MET A 607 3.41 -1.86 -20.16
C MET A 607 3.44 -1.21 -18.79
N VAL A 608 2.81 -1.84 -17.80
CA VAL A 608 2.77 -1.35 -16.41
C VAL A 608 2.87 -2.51 -15.44
N GLY A 609 3.72 -2.42 -14.43
CA GLY A 609 3.70 -3.38 -13.33
C GLY A 609 2.50 -3.11 -12.42
N ASP A 610 1.79 -4.15 -12.02
CA ASP A 610 0.64 -4.03 -11.13
C ASP A 610 1.10 -3.75 -9.68
N HIS A 611 2.15 -4.41 -9.22
CA HIS A 611 2.91 -4.21 -7.99
C HIS A 611 4.23 -5.01 -8.04
N GLY A 612 5.06 -4.89 -7.00
CA GLY A 612 6.28 -5.69 -6.85
C GLY A 612 6.19 -6.71 -5.72
N TRP A 613 7.35 -7.23 -5.28
CA TRP A 613 7.46 -8.16 -4.17
C TRP A 613 8.76 -7.98 -3.39
N ALA A 614 8.65 -7.78 -2.09
CA ALA A 614 9.77 -7.67 -1.16
C ALA A 614 10.30 -9.06 -0.75
N PHE A 615 11.59 -9.27 -0.95
CA PHE A 615 12.30 -10.46 -0.48
C PHE A 615 13.13 -10.14 0.78
N GLN A 616 13.71 -11.19 1.36
CA GLN A 616 14.58 -11.04 2.54
C GLN A 616 15.86 -10.23 2.24
N GLU A 617 16.27 -10.15 0.97
CA GLU A 617 17.38 -9.32 0.49
C GLU A 617 17.06 -7.82 0.53
N ASP A 618 15.76 -7.48 0.58
CA ASP A 618 15.28 -6.10 0.63
C ASP A 618 15.05 -5.66 2.07
N SER A 619 14.27 -6.45 2.84
CA SER A 619 13.84 -6.10 4.20
C SER A 619 13.56 -7.34 5.05
N HIS A 620 13.40 -7.16 6.37
CA HIS A 620 13.03 -8.25 7.28
C HIS A 620 11.65 -8.87 6.98
N ALA A 621 10.70 -8.05 6.52
CA ALA A 621 9.37 -8.51 6.12
C ALA A 621 9.40 -8.99 4.65
N ARG A 622 8.68 -10.08 4.37
CA ARG A 622 8.56 -10.65 3.01
C ARG A 622 7.16 -10.44 2.46
N GLY A 623 7.06 -10.29 1.14
CA GLY A 623 5.80 -10.10 0.42
C GLY A 623 5.17 -8.74 0.65
N THR A 624 3.91 -8.63 0.24
CA THR A 624 3.16 -7.36 0.19
C THR A 624 2.29 -7.10 1.42
N PHE A 625 2.01 -8.12 2.23
CA PHE A 625 1.10 -8.03 3.37
C PHE A 625 1.67 -7.13 4.48
N GLU A 626 1.00 -6.00 4.73
CA GLU A 626 1.42 -4.97 5.71
C GLU A 626 2.92 -4.57 5.58
N ASN A 627 3.50 -4.72 4.39
CA ASN A 627 4.91 -4.46 4.13
C ASN A 627 5.07 -3.28 3.17
N GLY A 628 5.42 -2.13 3.74
CA GLY A 628 5.52 -0.88 2.99
C GLY A 628 6.84 -0.66 2.27
N HIS A 629 7.71 -1.66 2.13
CA HIS A 629 8.99 -1.53 1.44
C HIS A 629 8.83 -1.11 -0.04
N ILE A 630 9.72 -0.25 -0.54
CA ILE A 630 9.64 0.32 -1.90
C ILE A 630 9.56 -0.74 -3.02
N SER A 631 10.18 -1.91 -2.82
CA SER A 631 10.15 -3.01 -3.80
C SER A 631 8.75 -3.61 -4.01
N ASN A 632 7.78 -3.35 -3.13
CA ASN A 632 6.38 -3.69 -3.36
C ASN A 632 5.64 -2.65 -4.23
N LEU A 633 6.13 -1.40 -4.28
CA LEU A 633 5.42 -0.28 -4.92
C LEU A 633 6.05 0.19 -6.23
N ARG A 634 7.38 0.11 -6.38
CA ARG A 634 8.10 0.61 -7.56
C ARG A 634 7.97 -0.38 -8.73
N VAL A 635 7.31 0.06 -9.79
CA VAL A 635 6.90 -0.77 -10.94
C VAL A 635 7.38 -0.18 -12.26
N PRO A 636 7.53 -0.98 -13.34
CA PRO A 636 7.74 -0.44 -14.67
C PRO A 636 6.49 0.32 -15.17
N LEU A 637 6.71 1.34 -16.00
CA LEU A 637 5.70 1.99 -16.83
C LEU A 637 6.34 2.49 -18.13
N LEU A 638 5.81 2.02 -19.26
CA LEU A 638 6.35 2.29 -20.59
C LEU A 638 5.20 2.46 -21.60
N PHE A 639 5.35 3.44 -22.50
CA PHE A 639 4.53 3.62 -23.70
C PHE A 639 5.42 3.39 -24.92
N HIS A 640 5.29 2.24 -25.55
CA HIS A 640 6.10 1.83 -26.69
C HIS A 640 5.32 1.97 -28.00
N HIS A 641 5.97 2.59 -28.99
CA HIS A 641 5.56 2.58 -30.38
C HIS A 641 6.82 2.83 -31.23
N PRO A 642 7.06 2.10 -32.32
CA PRO A 642 8.30 2.21 -33.09
C PRO A 642 8.52 3.61 -33.69
N ALA A 643 7.44 4.32 -33.99
CA ALA A 643 7.46 5.70 -34.50
C ALA A 643 7.43 6.80 -33.41
N LEU A 644 7.45 6.47 -32.11
CA LEU A 644 7.59 7.46 -31.04
C LEU A 644 9.07 7.67 -30.66
N PRO A 645 9.47 8.89 -30.28
CA PRO A 645 10.83 9.13 -29.84
C PRO A 645 11.10 8.43 -28.52
N ARG A 646 12.35 8.05 -28.31
CA ARG A 646 12.82 7.47 -27.06
C ARG A 646 12.98 8.57 -26.01
N ILE A 647 12.19 8.51 -24.93
CA ILE A 647 12.21 9.49 -23.84
C ILE A 647 12.32 8.75 -22.50
N GLN A 648 13.25 9.20 -21.64
CA GLN A 648 13.37 8.72 -20.26
C GLN A 648 12.85 9.80 -19.31
N LEU A 649 11.78 9.50 -18.57
CA LEU A 649 11.16 10.41 -17.63
C LEU A 649 11.47 10.00 -16.18
N GLU A 650 12.36 10.76 -15.55
CA GLU A 650 12.75 10.63 -14.14
C GLU A 650 11.73 11.34 -13.24
N LEU A 651 10.52 10.78 -13.12
CA LEU A 651 9.43 11.36 -12.35
C LEU A 651 8.65 10.30 -11.56
N ASN A 652 8.12 10.71 -10.41
CA ASN A 652 7.25 9.88 -9.57
C ASN A 652 5.80 10.00 -10.04
N ALA A 653 5.43 9.21 -11.05
CA ALA A 653 4.05 9.06 -11.52
C ALA A 653 3.43 7.74 -11.06
N THR A 654 2.12 7.64 -11.22
CA THR A 654 1.35 6.44 -10.94
C THR A 654 0.57 6.01 -12.18
N SER A 655 -0.05 4.81 -12.10
CA SER A 655 -0.90 4.28 -13.17
C SER A 655 -2.08 5.18 -13.53
N LEU A 656 -2.45 6.14 -12.67
CA LEU A 656 -3.48 7.16 -12.96
C LEU A 656 -3.19 7.99 -14.20
N SER A 657 -1.92 8.11 -14.57
CA SER A 657 -1.48 8.89 -15.72
C SER A 657 -1.69 8.13 -17.04
N ILE A 658 -2.03 6.83 -17.02
CA ILE A 658 -2.12 6.00 -18.23
C ILE A 658 -3.26 6.43 -19.13
N VAL A 659 -4.49 6.48 -18.61
CA VAL A 659 -5.67 6.86 -19.40
C VAL A 659 -5.53 8.25 -20.02
N PRO A 660 -5.21 9.33 -19.27
CA PRO A 660 -5.04 10.65 -19.88
C PRO A 660 -3.88 10.68 -20.89
N THR A 661 -2.80 9.92 -20.67
CA THR A 661 -1.69 9.84 -21.65
C THR A 661 -2.10 9.15 -22.95
N ILE A 662 -2.87 8.06 -22.88
CA ILE A 662 -3.38 7.37 -24.08
C ILE A 662 -4.30 8.30 -24.88
N LEU A 663 -5.24 8.97 -24.20
CA LEU A 663 -6.17 9.90 -24.86
C LEU A 663 -5.45 11.11 -25.49
N ASP A 664 -4.45 11.66 -24.79
CA ASP A 664 -3.64 12.76 -25.31
C ASP A 664 -2.81 12.28 -26.52
N LEU A 665 -2.15 11.12 -26.45
CA LEU A 665 -1.44 10.51 -27.59
C LEU A 665 -2.37 10.29 -28.80
N LEU A 666 -3.53 9.67 -28.61
CA LEU A 666 -4.50 9.44 -29.69
C LEU A 666 -4.96 10.76 -30.34
N THR A 667 -5.05 11.83 -29.57
CA THR A 667 -5.39 13.18 -30.06
C THR A 667 -4.23 13.81 -30.83
N GLN A 668 -3.03 13.87 -30.24
CA GLN A 668 -1.86 14.54 -30.85
C GLN A 668 -1.31 13.82 -32.08
N THR A 669 -1.52 12.51 -32.17
CA THR A 669 -1.14 11.71 -33.35
C THR A 669 -2.20 11.73 -34.45
N GLU A 670 -3.28 12.49 -34.26
CA GLU A 670 -4.43 12.52 -35.18
C GLU A 670 -5.01 11.12 -35.45
N SER A 671 -4.99 10.25 -34.44
CA SER A 671 -5.53 8.88 -34.52
C SER A 671 -7.04 8.80 -34.24
N LEU A 672 -7.68 9.96 -34.03
CA LEU A 672 -9.10 10.15 -33.78
C LEU A 672 -9.71 11.05 -34.86
N ASN A 673 -11.01 10.91 -35.11
CA ASN A 673 -11.77 11.92 -35.86
C ASN A 673 -11.99 13.16 -34.99
N GLU A 674 -12.54 14.24 -35.57
CA GLU A 674 -12.70 15.53 -34.88
C GLU A 674 -13.56 15.42 -33.62
N GLU A 675 -14.67 14.69 -33.68
CA GLU A 675 -15.59 14.50 -32.55
C GLU A 675 -14.96 13.67 -31.43
N ASP A 676 -14.37 12.52 -31.76
CA ASP A 676 -13.66 11.65 -30.82
C ASP A 676 -12.47 12.41 -30.15
N ALA A 677 -11.77 13.26 -30.91
CA ALA A 677 -10.67 14.08 -30.41
C ALA A 677 -11.15 15.18 -29.46
N GLU A 678 -12.32 15.78 -29.71
CA GLU A 678 -12.94 16.74 -28.80
C GLU A 678 -13.33 16.07 -27.47
N ILE A 679 -13.96 14.89 -27.53
CA ILE A 679 -14.32 14.09 -26.36
C ILE A 679 -13.06 13.71 -25.57
N ALA A 680 -12.04 13.16 -26.24
CA ALA A 680 -10.77 12.79 -25.62
C ALA A 680 -10.11 13.99 -24.92
N SER A 681 -10.05 15.14 -25.61
CA SER A 681 -9.49 16.38 -25.04
C SER A 681 -10.30 16.90 -23.86
N SER A 682 -11.63 16.78 -23.88
CA SER A 682 -12.49 17.18 -22.76
C SER A 682 -12.27 16.26 -21.56
N LEU A 683 -12.19 14.95 -21.79
CA LEU A 683 -11.99 13.93 -20.76
C LEU A 683 -10.60 13.99 -20.13
N THR A 684 -9.52 14.29 -20.86
CA THR A 684 -8.17 14.39 -20.27
C THR A 684 -8.10 15.42 -19.14
N HIS A 685 -8.82 16.56 -19.25
CA HIS A 685 -8.94 17.52 -18.16
C HIS A 685 -9.70 16.99 -16.93
N GLN A 686 -10.48 15.93 -17.08
CA GLN A 686 -11.29 15.35 -16.01
C GLN A 686 -10.55 14.35 -15.13
N TYR A 687 -9.46 13.73 -15.61
CA TYR A 687 -8.72 12.70 -14.86
C TYR A 687 -7.87 13.28 -13.72
N GLU A 688 -7.72 12.50 -12.65
CA GLU A 688 -6.82 12.81 -11.53
C GLU A 688 -5.34 12.84 -11.96
N GLY A 689 -4.95 11.91 -12.84
CA GLY A 689 -3.60 11.80 -13.37
C GLY A 689 -3.25 12.87 -14.40
N GLN A 690 -1.96 13.15 -14.54
CA GLN A 690 -1.42 14.05 -15.55
C GLN A 690 -1.06 13.28 -16.84
N SER A 691 -1.06 13.96 -17.98
CA SER A 691 -0.57 13.37 -19.23
C SER A 691 0.97 13.30 -19.19
N LEU A 692 1.55 12.16 -19.55
CA LEU A 692 3.00 11.94 -19.54
C LEU A 692 3.70 12.37 -20.84
N ILE A 693 2.94 12.85 -21.84
CA ILE A 693 3.50 13.44 -23.06
C ILE A 693 3.71 14.95 -22.98
N ARG A 694 3.53 15.52 -21.78
CA ARG A 694 3.72 16.94 -21.44
C ARG A 694 4.62 17.06 -20.21
N PRO A 695 5.29 18.21 -19.99
CA PRO A 695 6.01 18.47 -18.76
C PRO A 695 5.15 18.18 -17.52
N PHE A 696 5.67 17.33 -16.63
CA PHE A 696 4.95 16.92 -15.43
C PHE A 696 5.06 17.98 -14.34
N VAL A 697 3.92 18.42 -13.82
CA VAL A 697 3.85 19.46 -12.78
C VAL A 697 3.89 18.78 -11.42
N ARG A 698 5.04 18.84 -10.75
CA ARG A 698 5.26 18.20 -9.45
C ARG A 698 4.61 18.96 -8.30
N GLU A 699 4.51 20.28 -8.44
CA GLU A 699 3.93 21.19 -7.47
C GLU A 699 3.29 22.39 -8.19
N ARG A 700 2.20 22.92 -7.66
CA ARG A 700 1.57 24.16 -8.11
C ARG A 700 0.99 24.93 -6.93
N ASN A 701 1.45 26.15 -6.70
CA ASN A 701 0.99 27.03 -5.61
C ASN A 701 1.04 26.33 -4.23
N GLY A 702 2.15 25.67 -3.89
CA GLY A 702 2.30 24.92 -2.63
C GLY A 702 1.63 23.54 -2.62
N ARG A 703 0.69 23.26 -3.53
CA ARG A 703 0.06 21.94 -3.65
C ARG A 703 1.01 20.97 -4.35
N GLN A 704 1.30 19.87 -3.69
CA GLN A 704 2.14 18.82 -4.23
C GLN A 704 1.31 17.77 -4.97
N GLN A 705 1.90 17.15 -6.00
CA GLN A 705 1.34 15.96 -6.61
C GLN A 705 1.56 14.77 -5.66
N TRP A 706 0.56 14.48 -4.85
CA TRP A 706 0.58 13.37 -3.91
C TRP A 706 0.36 12.02 -4.62
N ASN A 707 1.07 11.01 -4.14
CA ASN A 707 0.98 9.62 -4.57
C ASN A 707 0.69 8.76 -3.35
N VAL A 708 -0.53 8.22 -3.27
CA VAL A 708 -0.97 7.35 -2.18
C VAL A 708 -1.11 5.92 -2.69
N GLY A 709 -0.53 4.97 -1.97
CA GLY A 709 -0.56 3.55 -2.26
C GLY A 709 -1.22 2.76 -1.13
N VAL A 710 -2.10 1.83 -1.49
CA VAL A 710 -2.75 0.90 -0.57
C VAL A 710 -1.94 -0.40 -0.45
N LEU A 711 -1.66 -0.85 0.77
CA LEU A 711 -0.87 -2.08 0.99
C LEU A 711 -1.80 -3.30 1.17
N ASN A 712 -1.37 -4.45 0.64
CA ASN A 712 -2.15 -5.70 0.49
C ASN A 712 -2.78 -6.22 1.81
N ALA A 713 -4.04 -6.68 1.84
CA ALA A 713 -5.10 -6.66 0.81
C ALA A 713 -5.89 -5.35 0.78
N GLY A 714 -5.43 -4.35 1.52
CA GLY A 714 -6.11 -3.11 1.80
C GLY A 714 -6.18 -2.86 3.30
N GLY A 715 -6.99 -1.87 3.68
CA GLY A 715 -7.53 -1.71 5.02
C GLY A 715 -6.56 -1.22 6.11
N ALA A 716 -5.33 -1.69 6.17
CA ALA A 716 -4.50 -1.54 7.37
C ALA A 716 -3.43 -0.45 7.27
N VAL A 717 -2.81 -0.27 6.10
CA VAL A 717 -1.60 0.55 5.95
C VAL A 717 -1.63 1.31 4.62
N LEU A 718 -1.15 2.55 4.64
CA LEU A 718 -0.96 3.40 3.47
C LEU A 718 0.52 3.76 3.28
N SER A 719 0.90 3.94 2.02
CA SER A 719 2.15 4.57 1.61
C SER A 719 1.82 5.93 1.01
N VAL A 720 2.38 7.01 1.55
CA VAL A 720 2.17 8.38 1.09
C VAL A 720 3.52 8.94 0.64
N SER A 721 3.56 9.43 -0.60
CA SER A 721 4.73 10.07 -1.19
C SER A 721 4.30 11.26 -2.04
N SER A 722 5.27 12.01 -2.55
CA SER A 722 5.03 13.18 -3.39
C SER A 722 5.94 13.12 -4.62
N ALA A 723 5.52 13.77 -5.71
CA ALA A 723 6.39 14.03 -6.84
C ALA A 723 7.28 15.27 -6.64
N ALA A 724 6.93 16.15 -5.69
CA ALA A 724 7.66 17.39 -5.41
C ALA A 724 8.94 17.15 -4.58
N VAL A 725 8.90 16.18 -3.66
CA VAL A 725 9.99 15.88 -2.73
C VAL A 725 10.31 14.37 -2.72
N PRO A 726 11.54 13.97 -2.32
CA PRO A 726 11.95 12.55 -2.37
C PRO A 726 11.44 11.71 -1.19
N TYR A 727 10.61 12.28 -0.31
CA TYR A 727 10.19 11.66 0.94
C TYR A 727 9.05 10.64 0.75
N ARG A 728 9.04 9.62 1.61
CA ARG A 728 7.93 8.68 1.72
C ARG A 728 7.61 8.37 3.18
N LEU A 729 6.32 8.32 3.48
CA LEU A 729 5.75 7.94 4.76
C LEU A 729 4.87 6.71 4.58
N VAL A 730 5.18 5.62 5.28
CA VAL A 730 4.27 4.49 5.45
C VAL A 730 3.61 4.65 6.81
N LEU A 731 2.28 4.69 6.84
CA LEU A 731 1.51 4.89 8.07
C LEU A 731 0.42 3.82 8.24
N PRO A 732 0.17 3.38 9.48
CA PRO A 732 -0.98 2.56 9.78
C PRO A 732 -2.27 3.41 9.81
N VAL A 733 -3.39 2.84 9.37
CA VAL A 733 -4.70 3.52 9.33
C VAL A 733 -5.69 2.91 10.30
N CYS A 734 -5.83 1.58 10.30
CA CYS A 734 -6.90 0.90 11.06
C CYS A 734 -6.45 0.17 12.31
N LYS A 735 -5.14 0.03 12.53
CA LYS A 735 -4.58 -0.63 13.69
C LYS A 735 -3.42 0.20 14.21
N ASN A 736 -3.05 0.03 15.47
CA ASN A 736 -1.76 0.55 15.93
C ASN A 736 -0.65 -0.18 15.16
N GLY A 737 0.33 0.58 14.68
CA GLY A 737 1.40 0.06 13.85
C GLY A 737 2.59 1.01 13.82
N VAL A 738 3.61 0.61 13.09
CA VAL A 738 4.85 1.39 12.95
C VAL A 738 4.68 2.41 11.84
N TYR A 739 4.96 3.67 12.14
CA TYR A 739 5.18 4.70 11.14
C TYR A 739 6.61 4.58 10.63
N ARG A 740 6.79 4.62 9.32
CA ARG A 740 8.09 4.46 8.66
C ARG A 740 8.33 5.60 7.69
N PHE A 741 9.43 6.34 7.88
CA PHE A 741 9.87 7.42 7.01
C PHE A 741 11.16 7.07 6.28
N THR A 742 11.23 7.44 5.00
CA THR A 742 12.42 7.31 4.16
C THR A 742 12.60 8.54 3.27
N ASP A 743 13.87 8.90 3.04
CA ASP A 743 14.27 9.84 1.99
C ASP A 743 14.82 9.01 0.83
N ASN A 744 14.06 8.89 -0.25
CA ASN A 744 14.42 8.02 -1.38
C ASN A 744 15.60 8.57 -2.20
N LEU A 745 16.02 9.83 -2.00
CA LEU A 745 17.22 10.35 -2.65
C LEU A 745 18.49 9.85 -1.95
N LEU A 746 18.48 9.81 -0.62
CA LEU A 746 19.60 9.36 0.20
C LEU A 746 19.61 7.84 0.44
N ASP A 747 18.43 7.24 0.52
CA ASP A 747 18.20 5.81 0.73
C ASP A 747 17.17 5.24 -0.27
N PRO A 748 17.52 5.16 -1.58
CA PRO A 748 16.60 4.72 -2.64
C PRO A 748 16.12 3.28 -2.50
N HIS A 749 16.77 2.47 -1.65
CA HIS A 749 16.44 1.07 -1.40
C HIS A 749 15.93 0.83 0.03
N GLU A 750 15.69 1.90 0.79
CA GLU A 750 15.07 1.89 2.12
C GLU A 750 15.72 0.91 3.12
N GLN A 751 17.05 0.87 3.09
CA GLN A 751 17.83 0.00 3.94
C GLN A 751 17.92 0.53 5.39
N ASP A 752 17.89 1.86 5.56
CA ASP A 752 18.02 2.53 6.85
C ASP A 752 16.84 3.50 7.12
N PRO A 753 15.59 2.97 7.17
CA PRO A 753 14.40 3.76 7.43
C PRO A 753 14.38 4.30 8.87
N LEU A 754 13.66 5.40 9.09
CA LEU A 754 13.28 5.83 10.44
C LEU A 754 11.92 5.23 10.79
N GLU A 755 11.85 4.50 11.90
CA GLU A 755 10.66 3.77 12.32
C GLU A 755 10.32 4.12 13.78
N GLU A 756 9.07 4.53 14.03
CA GLU A 756 8.56 4.86 15.36
C GLU A 756 7.09 4.42 15.51
N ASN A 757 6.57 4.30 16.72
CA ASN A 757 5.21 3.80 16.97
C ASN A 757 4.13 4.88 16.88
N ASN A 758 4.51 6.15 16.89
CA ASN A 758 3.59 7.28 16.75
C ASN A 758 4.24 8.39 15.93
N ILE A 759 3.39 9.27 15.39
CA ILE A 759 3.82 10.33 14.49
C ILE A 759 4.71 11.38 15.19
N GLU A 760 4.46 11.72 16.46
CA GLU A 760 5.22 12.73 17.20
C GLU A 760 6.68 12.29 17.41
N GLU A 761 6.88 11.03 17.79
CA GLU A 761 8.21 10.42 17.90
C GLU A 761 8.91 10.38 16.54
N LEU A 762 8.19 10.03 15.47
CA LEU A 762 8.75 10.00 14.12
C LEU A 762 9.22 11.38 13.67
N VAL A 763 8.39 12.41 13.84
CA VAL A 763 8.72 13.81 13.52
C VAL A 763 9.96 14.24 14.28
N ASN A 764 10.06 13.92 15.58
CA ASN A 764 11.25 14.22 16.37
C ASN A 764 12.50 13.47 15.87
N SER A 765 12.38 12.20 15.48
CA SER A 765 13.48 11.40 14.91
C SER A 765 13.94 11.94 13.55
N VAL A 766 13.00 12.37 12.70
CA VAL A 766 13.27 13.00 11.41
C VAL A 766 14.00 14.34 11.63
N ALA A 767 13.47 15.22 12.49
CA ALA A 767 14.09 16.50 12.82
C ALA A 767 15.52 16.35 13.39
N ARG A 768 15.77 15.31 14.22
CA ARG A 768 17.11 15.00 14.74
C ARG A 768 18.08 14.54 13.66
N LYS A 769 17.63 13.75 12.68
CA LYS A 769 18.50 13.19 11.62
C LYS A 769 18.79 14.20 10.51
N TYR A 770 17.77 14.95 10.07
CA TYR A 770 17.86 15.81 8.88
C TYR A 770 17.95 17.31 9.21
N GLY A 771 17.75 17.70 10.47
CA GLY A 771 17.69 19.11 10.89
C GLY A 771 16.34 19.75 10.57
N VAL A 772 16.13 20.97 11.07
CA VAL A 772 14.95 21.79 10.77
C VAL A 772 15.37 22.87 9.78
N ALA A 773 14.99 22.70 8.52
CA ALA A 773 15.15 23.74 7.50
C ALA A 773 13.91 24.66 7.47
N THR A 774 14.04 25.86 6.88
CA THR A 774 12.89 26.78 6.71
C THR A 774 12.06 26.48 5.46
N THR A 775 12.61 25.72 4.52
CA THR A 775 11.97 25.26 3.28
C THR A 775 12.25 23.77 3.11
N ASP A 776 11.26 22.99 2.67
CA ASP A 776 11.35 21.53 2.48
C ASP A 776 11.77 20.74 3.73
N ASP A 777 11.35 21.22 4.91
CA ASP A 777 11.61 20.53 6.18
C ASP A 777 10.98 19.12 6.16
N PRO A 778 11.78 18.04 6.22
CA PRO A 778 11.26 16.68 6.22
C PRO A 778 10.34 16.41 7.42
N ALA A 779 10.58 17.05 8.56
CA ALA A 779 9.78 16.86 9.76
C ALA A 779 8.38 17.46 9.61
N THR A 780 8.29 18.70 9.09
CA THR A 780 7.02 19.33 8.72
C THR A 780 6.29 18.54 7.62
N TRP A 781 7.01 18.07 6.59
CA TRP A 781 6.42 17.28 5.51
C TRP A 781 5.76 15.98 6.02
N VAL A 782 6.37 15.30 7.01
CA VAL A 782 5.79 14.09 7.61
C VAL A 782 4.43 14.36 8.26
N VAL A 783 4.27 15.52 8.91
CA VAL A 783 2.99 15.94 9.49
C VAL A 783 1.93 16.15 8.40
N ASP A 784 2.30 16.82 7.31
CA ASP A 784 1.39 17.08 6.20
C ASP A 784 1.02 15.79 5.46
N ALA A 785 1.99 14.90 5.23
CA ALA A 785 1.79 13.60 4.61
C ALA A 785 0.84 12.71 5.43
N GLU A 786 0.95 12.70 6.76
CA GLU A 786 0.04 11.95 7.63
C GLU A 786 -1.40 12.50 7.51
N LYS A 787 -1.57 13.82 7.62
CA LYS A 787 -2.87 14.49 7.50
C LYS A 787 -3.52 14.20 6.16
N VAL A 788 -2.77 14.40 5.06
CA VAL A 788 -3.26 14.15 3.69
C VAL A 788 -3.59 12.68 3.50
N GLY A 789 -2.76 11.75 3.98
CA GLY A 789 -3.02 10.30 3.89
C GLY A 789 -4.29 9.87 4.61
N LYS A 790 -4.50 10.35 5.84
CA LYS A 790 -5.73 10.06 6.63
C LYS A 790 -6.97 10.65 5.98
N TRP A 791 -6.91 11.90 5.52
CA TRP A 791 -8.02 12.53 4.79
C TRP A 791 -8.31 11.79 3.48
N TRP A 792 -7.28 11.42 2.72
CA TRP A 792 -7.42 10.68 1.46
C TRP A 792 -8.16 9.36 1.68
N GLY A 793 -7.89 8.65 2.78
CA GLY A 793 -8.60 7.40 3.08
C GLY A 793 -10.10 7.57 3.26
N VAL A 794 -10.52 8.69 3.87
CA VAL A 794 -11.93 9.06 4.01
C VAL A 794 -12.52 9.53 2.69
N GLU A 795 -11.79 10.34 1.94
CA GLU A 795 -12.21 10.84 0.63
C GLU A 795 -12.42 9.69 -0.37
N MET A 796 -11.60 8.63 -0.33
CA MET A 796 -11.82 7.45 -1.16
C MET A 796 -13.14 6.74 -0.83
N ARG A 797 -13.50 6.63 0.47
CA ARG A 797 -14.81 6.10 0.86
C ARG A 797 -15.95 6.94 0.29
N ARG A 798 -15.81 8.27 0.31
CA ARG A 798 -16.77 9.19 -0.33
C ARG A 798 -16.89 8.93 -1.82
N ARG A 799 -15.77 8.99 -2.57
CA ARG A 799 -15.77 8.83 -4.04
C ARG A 799 -16.33 7.51 -4.51
N TRP A 800 -16.06 6.42 -3.77
CA TRP A 800 -16.55 5.08 -4.06
C TRP A 800 -17.93 4.77 -3.44
N ARG A 801 -18.53 5.72 -2.71
CA ARG A 801 -19.82 5.55 -2.02
C ARG A 801 -19.84 4.31 -1.13
N TYR A 802 -18.79 4.17 -0.32
CA TYR A 802 -18.53 2.98 0.47
C TYR A 802 -18.73 3.26 1.97
N GLY A 803 -19.76 2.65 2.55
CA GLY A 803 -20.07 2.74 3.99
C GLY A 803 -19.74 1.49 4.82
N GLY A 804 -19.08 0.49 4.24
CA GLY A 804 -18.71 -0.76 4.92
C GLY A 804 -17.44 -0.64 5.79
N ALA A 805 -17.13 -1.69 6.55
CA ALA A 805 -15.90 -1.73 7.36
C ALA A 805 -14.65 -1.94 6.49
N ALA A 806 -13.53 -1.31 6.87
CA ALA A 806 -12.29 -1.40 6.10
C ALA A 806 -11.64 -2.79 6.19
N LEU A 807 -11.62 -3.38 7.38
CA LEU A 807 -10.99 -4.67 7.64
C LEU A 807 -11.94 -5.83 7.39
N GLN A 808 -11.42 -6.94 6.84
CA GLN A 808 -12.20 -8.14 6.52
C GLN A 808 -12.93 -8.74 7.73
N ASN A 809 -12.33 -8.64 8.92
CA ASN A 809 -12.87 -9.25 10.14
C ASN A 809 -14.07 -8.47 10.71
N ASP A 810 -14.23 -7.21 10.30
CA ASP A 810 -15.26 -6.30 10.81
C ASP A 810 -16.49 -6.28 9.88
N ARG A 811 -16.43 -7.00 8.75
CA ARG A 811 -17.51 -7.07 7.76
C ARG A 811 -18.52 -8.17 8.08
N LYS A 812 -19.75 -7.97 7.60
CA LYS A 812 -20.80 -8.98 7.72
C LYS A 812 -20.47 -10.18 6.81
N PRO A 813 -20.83 -11.42 7.18
CA PRO A 813 -20.57 -12.61 6.35
C PRO A 813 -21.07 -12.50 4.90
N ALA A 814 -22.20 -11.81 4.68
CA ALA A 814 -22.75 -11.56 3.34
C ALA A 814 -21.84 -10.65 2.49
N GLU A 815 -21.16 -9.69 3.10
CA GLU A 815 -20.20 -8.80 2.43
C GLU A 815 -18.88 -9.51 2.09
N MET A 816 -18.60 -10.62 2.76
CA MET A 816 -17.41 -11.46 2.53
C MET A 816 -17.64 -12.60 1.53
N ALA A 817 -18.86 -12.74 1.01
CA ALA A 817 -19.21 -13.83 0.08
C ALA A 817 -18.40 -13.73 -1.23
N GLY A 818 -17.51 -14.70 -1.45
CA GLY A 818 -16.68 -14.81 -2.65
C GLY A 818 -15.42 -13.93 -2.69
N LEU A 819 -15.21 -13.03 -1.73
CA LEU A 819 -13.97 -12.23 -1.64
C LEU A 819 -12.75 -13.11 -1.37
N GLY A 820 -11.64 -12.83 -2.04
CA GLY A 820 -10.37 -13.56 -1.92
C GLY A 820 -10.45 -15.06 -2.22
N LYS A 821 -11.49 -15.51 -2.93
CA LYS A 821 -11.73 -16.93 -3.27
C LYS A 821 -11.94 -17.09 -4.76
N VAL A 822 -11.51 -18.23 -5.29
CA VAL A 822 -11.88 -18.71 -6.63
C VAL A 822 -13.24 -19.40 -6.52
N LYS A 823 -14.21 -19.09 -7.41
CA LYS A 823 -15.46 -19.87 -7.51
C LYS A 823 -15.11 -21.31 -7.85
N LYS A 824 -15.49 -22.25 -6.98
CA LYS A 824 -15.22 -23.67 -7.17
C LYS A 824 -16.31 -24.27 -8.05
N GLU A 825 -15.94 -25.06 -9.04
CA GLU A 825 -16.89 -25.70 -9.97
C GLU A 825 -17.80 -26.73 -9.28
N HIS A 826 -17.37 -27.30 -8.14
CA HIS A 826 -18.11 -28.31 -7.40
C HIS A 826 -18.01 -28.14 -5.87
N TRP A 827 -19.06 -28.60 -5.17
CA TRP A 827 -19.24 -28.39 -3.73
C TRP A 827 -18.25 -29.18 -2.85
N TRP A 828 -17.70 -30.32 -3.28
CA TRP A 828 -16.70 -31.05 -2.47
C TRP A 828 -15.29 -30.47 -2.59
N ASN A 829 -15.08 -29.49 -3.47
CA ASN A 829 -13.85 -28.74 -3.51
C ASN A 829 -13.82 -27.68 -2.40
N THR A 830 -14.95 -27.35 -1.73
CA THR A 830 -15.01 -26.41 -0.59
C THR A 830 -14.45 -27.02 0.67
#